data_AF-A0A6A5CEA3-F1
#
_entry.id   AF-A0A6A5CEA3-F1
#
_cell.length_a   1.000
_cell.length_b   1.000
_cell.length_c   1.000
_cell.angle_alpha   90.00
_cell.angle_beta   90.00
_cell.angle_gamma   90.00
#
_symmetry.space_group_name_H-M   'P 1'
#
loop_
_entity.id
_entity.type
_entity.pdbx_description
1 polymer ?
#
loop_
_entity_poly.entity_id
_entity_poly.type
_entity_poly.pdbx_seq_one_letter_code
_entity_poly.pdbx_strand_id
1 'polypeptide(L)'
;MCGSPISGPLLVLFYPAILAVGAMDYIGRLDSRIRANNEKVSHKWQQKRKEFKTRLLFRKQIKAENKLNKQLKKFNQGSTTSLQDHDKLLNESTEDMECKLDQAQQQTEDGSTTNEETQEDAILFVQRAVVRGAANEYEKALKDLAFAQELYPALKETYIMLYLEGFCYAALGQYLDAARSFKKAIQMKEEMTSDSLDKCLDVERKIFEIQTEMKHTYEKALQSIGEYAVSTRQYLHNTKEHLKNKLLGRGSKSQTSDSASHTTDVESPATVEKDNGSLPQSLISLEELYFRAGVAYYYCAYYSDSITYYTKAIELLSQHQQSKESSSLLASYYYNRGLSNYYFSELDHALNDFLNCTKLQQNIDALKMIAATYGRKGCLTEQSEYKKQAKMLNPLTKFVSVFHYRLLDENCTHLVFSYLPIYSLMLVGGTCRYWRELAMQNLGFRPYFEISFDNLINNVEKQVERANHASLKEKLFLPTDHYKSSDDLLRAVLNASFFDLYVKKENKKVILKEYSKPNYCYHYDGSPFHRFMVNVSSLHICYDLLFSSCVIDELFRNSVPPLEELVIFGADKEFISISDLHALEFAQIDFTRFTSLKKLVIDVCVIIDGPFDSSSGDTDRTIKLPESMEIVEYCAKSKPFIQRIAEHYPNFTFKEL
;
A
#
# COMPACT_ATOMS: atom_id res chain seq x y z
N MET A 1 11.64 -71.19 -61.28
CA MET A 1 11.21 -70.72 -62.62
C MET A 1 10.67 -69.31 -62.47
N CYS A 2 11.30 -68.35 -63.17
CA CYS A 2 10.85 -67.00 -63.57
C CYS A 2 10.31 -66.05 -62.47
N GLY A 3 10.76 -64.82 -62.26
CA GLY A 3 11.73 -63.93 -62.90
C GLY A 3 11.56 -62.52 -62.28
N SER A 4 12.66 -61.79 -62.05
CA SER A 4 12.65 -60.33 -61.75
C SER A 4 12.43 -59.51 -63.04
N PRO A 5 12.50 -58.15 -63.10
CA PRO A 5 12.72 -57.10 -62.08
C PRO A 5 11.82 -55.83 -62.27
N ILE A 6 11.94 -54.80 -61.41
CA ILE A 6 12.11 -53.38 -61.80
C ILE A 6 12.54 -52.58 -60.56
N SER A 7 13.66 -51.90 -60.75
CA SER A 7 14.34 -50.92 -59.91
C SER A 7 13.95 -49.48 -60.30
N GLY A 8 13.91 -48.54 -59.36
CA GLY A 8 14.02 -47.10 -59.66
C GLY A 8 13.31 -46.16 -58.68
N PRO A 9 13.57 -44.84 -58.71
CA PRO A 9 14.20 -44.12 -57.61
C PRO A 9 13.28 -43.08 -56.96
N LEU A 10 12.78 -43.35 -55.76
CA LEU A 10 11.95 -42.38 -55.01
C LEU A 10 12.43 -42.07 -53.58
N LEU A 11 13.56 -42.66 -53.16
CA LEU A 11 14.08 -42.52 -51.79
C LEU A 11 15.11 -41.40 -51.61
N VAL A 12 15.47 -40.66 -52.67
CA VAL A 12 16.46 -39.55 -52.60
C VAL A 12 15.79 -38.17 -52.47
N LEU A 13 14.48 -38.04 -52.72
CA LEU A 13 13.78 -36.75 -52.67
C LEU A 13 13.14 -36.41 -51.30
N PHE A 14 13.09 -37.35 -50.36
CA PHE A 14 12.45 -37.12 -49.04
C PHE A 14 13.41 -36.99 -47.85
N TYR A 15 14.71 -37.21 -48.06
CA TYR A 15 15.71 -37.11 -46.98
C TYR A 15 16.05 -35.66 -46.55
N PRO A 16 16.03 -34.62 -47.43
CA PRO A 16 16.29 -33.24 -47.00
C PRO A 16 15.15 -32.63 -46.17
N ALA A 17 13.91 -33.10 -46.36
CA ALA A 17 12.73 -32.56 -45.66
C ALA A 17 12.69 -32.99 -44.17
N ILE A 18 13.13 -34.21 -43.86
CA ILE A 18 13.09 -34.74 -42.48
C ILE A 18 14.22 -34.12 -41.62
N LEU A 19 15.38 -33.81 -42.22
CA LEU A 19 16.44 -33.05 -41.53
C LEU A 19 16.10 -31.56 -41.38
N ALA A 20 15.36 -30.97 -42.33
CA ALA A 20 14.88 -29.58 -42.22
C ALA A 20 13.85 -29.39 -41.10
N VAL A 21 12.96 -30.36 -40.86
CA VAL A 21 11.97 -30.28 -39.76
C VAL A 21 12.65 -30.35 -38.39
N GLY A 22 13.67 -31.20 -38.22
CA GLY A 22 14.47 -31.26 -36.99
C GLY A 22 15.32 -30.00 -36.74
N ALA A 23 15.91 -29.44 -37.81
CA ALA A 23 16.67 -28.19 -37.71
C ALA A 23 15.76 -26.98 -37.40
N MET A 24 14.55 -26.92 -37.96
CA MET A 24 13.59 -25.85 -37.71
C MET A 24 13.03 -25.88 -36.28
N ASP A 25 12.77 -27.07 -35.70
CA ASP A 25 12.37 -27.19 -34.29
C ASP A 25 13.52 -26.81 -33.34
N TYR A 26 14.76 -27.18 -33.67
CA TYR A 26 15.94 -26.75 -32.91
C TYR A 26 16.17 -25.23 -32.97
N ILE A 27 16.02 -24.62 -34.16
CA ILE A 27 16.11 -23.16 -34.34
C ILE A 27 14.97 -22.46 -33.58
N GLY A 28 13.74 -22.99 -33.58
CA GLY A 28 12.63 -22.46 -32.79
C GLY A 28 12.87 -22.54 -31.27
N ARG A 29 13.45 -23.64 -30.78
CA ARG A 29 13.87 -23.78 -29.38
C ARG A 29 15.02 -22.85 -29.00
N LEU A 30 15.94 -22.60 -29.93
CA LEU A 30 17.05 -21.67 -29.72
C LEU A 30 16.55 -20.20 -29.69
N ASP A 31 15.71 -19.82 -30.64
CA ASP A 31 15.13 -18.47 -30.72
C ASP A 31 14.24 -18.16 -29.50
N SER A 32 13.40 -19.11 -29.09
CA SER A 32 12.60 -18.96 -27.85
C SER A 32 13.48 -18.81 -26.59
N ARG A 33 14.58 -19.55 -26.48
CA ARG A 33 15.56 -19.38 -25.39
C ARG A 33 16.27 -18.03 -25.45
N ILE A 34 16.63 -17.55 -26.64
CA ILE A 34 17.25 -16.23 -26.84
C ILE A 34 16.28 -15.11 -26.46
N ARG A 35 15.01 -15.17 -26.89
CA ARG A 35 13.98 -14.20 -26.51
C ARG A 35 13.72 -14.19 -25.01
N ALA A 36 13.57 -15.35 -24.38
CA ALA A 36 13.41 -15.47 -22.94
C ALA A 36 14.62 -14.89 -22.16
N ASN A 37 15.84 -15.10 -22.66
CA ASN A 37 17.03 -14.50 -22.06
C ASN A 37 17.09 -12.97 -22.28
N ASN A 38 16.73 -12.48 -23.47
CA ASN A 38 16.68 -11.05 -23.76
C ASN A 38 15.62 -10.34 -22.91
N GLU A 39 14.46 -10.96 -22.67
CA GLU A 39 13.44 -10.45 -21.75
C GLU A 39 13.97 -10.39 -20.31
N LYS A 40 14.64 -11.44 -19.84
CA LYS A 40 15.28 -11.46 -18.51
C LYS A 40 16.33 -10.36 -18.37
N VAL A 41 17.18 -10.18 -19.38
CA VAL A 41 18.21 -9.13 -19.38
C VAL A 41 17.56 -7.75 -19.41
N SER A 42 16.57 -7.53 -20.27
CA SER A 42 15.82 -6.27 -20.37
C SER A 42 15.13 -5.92 -19.05
N HIS A 43 14.43 -6.88 -18.43
CA HIS A 43 13.78 -6.69 -17.14
C HIS A 43 14.81 -6.37 -16.03
N LYS A 44 15.93 -7.09 -15.98
CA LYS A 44 17.02 -6.84 -15.03
C LYS A 44 17.65 -5.46 -15.23
N TRP A 45 17.79 -5.01 -16.48
CA TRP A 45 18.29 -3.68 -16.82
C TRP A 45 17.30 -2.59 -16.43
N GLN A 46 16.01 -2.78 -16.70
CA GLN A 46 14.94 -1.86 -16.27
C GLN A 46 14.87 -1.76 -14.74
N GLN A 47 14.99 -2.88 -14.03
CA GLN A 47 15.01 -2.89 -12.56
C GLN A 47 16.24 -2.17 -12.01
N LYS A 48 17.45 -2.49 -12.49
CA LYS A 48 18.67 -1.78 -12.08
C LYS A 48 18.62 -0.29 -12.42
N ARG A 49 18.03 0.08 -13.56
CA ARG A 49 17.81 1.48 -13.94
C ARG A 49 16.84 2.18 -12.97
N LYS A 50 15.76 1.51 -12.55
CA LYS A 50 14.84 2.01 -11.51
C LYS A 50 15.56 2.17 -10.17
N GLU A 51 16.24 1.13 -9.69
CA GLU A 51 17.02 1.17 -8.43
C GLU A 51 18.09 2.27 -8.43
N PHE A 52 18.83 2.41 -9.53
CA PHE A 52 19.83 3.47 -9.70
C PHE A 52 19.18 4.85 -9.73
N LYS A 53 18.05 5.02 -10.45
CA LYS A 53 17.27 6.27 -10.47
C LYS A 53 16.82 6.64 -9.06
N THR A 54 16.29 5.69 -8.31
CA THR A 54 15.86 5.87 -6.93
C THR A 54 17.04 6.25 -6.02
N ARG A 55 18.16 5.53 -6.07
CA ARG A 55 19.37 5.85 -5.28
C ARG A 55 19.96 7.22 -5.61
N LEU A 56 19.96 7.61 -6.89
CA LEU A 56 20.49 8.91 -7.32
C LEU A 56 19.58 10.06 -6.85
N LEU A 57 18.25 9.87 -6.94
CA LEU A 57 17.26 10.82 -6.42
C LEU A 57 17.44 11.00 -4.91
N PHE A 58 17.51 9.92 -4.13
CA PHE A 58 17.74 9.97 -2.69
C PHE A 58 19.04 10.69 -2.31
N ARG A 59 20.16 10.41 -2.99
CA ARG A 59 21.44 11.11 -2.69
C ARG A 59 21.35 12.62 -2.89
N LYS A 60 20.59 13.09 -3.89
CA LYS A 60 20.43 14.52 -4.16
C LYS A 60 19.44 15.19 -3.22
N GLN A 61 18.36 14.50 -2.86
CA GLN A 61 17.45 14.95 -1.80
C GLN A 61 18.22 15.11 -0.49
N ILE A 62 19.00 14.11 -0.09
CA ILE A 62 19.87 14.17 1.08
C ILE A 62 20.89 15.31 0.96
N LYS A 63 21.45 15.57 -0.24
CA LYS A 63 22.38 16.70 -0.44
C LYS A 63 21.69 18.06 -0.29
N ALA A 64 20.50 18.23 -0.87
CA ALA A 64 19.69 19.44 -0.77
C ALA A 64 19.26 19.67 0.68
N GLU A 65 18.73 18.63 1.34
CA GLU A 65 18.39 18.68 2.76
C GLU A 65 19.60 19.00 3.63
N ASN A 66 20.76 18.38 3.38
CA ASN A 66 21.99 18.72 4.11
C ASN A 66 22.46 20.16 3.83
N LYS A 67 22.23 20.70 2.64
CA LYS A 67 22.55 22.10 2.31
C LYS A 67 21.63 23.04 3.11
N LEU A 68 20.33 22.79 3.09
CA LEU A 68 19.33 23.54 3.86
C LEU A 68 19.62 23.44 5.35
N ASN A 69 19.89 22.24 5.87
CA ASN A 69 20.26 22.04 7.28
C ASN A 69 21.58 22.75 7.64
N LYS A 70 22.52 22.89 6.70
CA LYS A 70 23.74 23.70 6.93
C LYS A 70 23.44 25.20 6.94
N GLN A 71 22.52 25.68 6.10
CA GLN A 71 22.08 27.08 6.10
C GLN A 71 21.36 27.38 7.42
N LEU A 72 20.43 26.52 7.83
CA LEU A 72 19.75 26.58 9.12
C LEU A 72 20.76 26.51 10.29
N LYS A 73 21.79 25.64 10.25
CA LYS A 73 22.78 25.53 11.34
C LYS A 73 23.65 26.77 11.52
N LYS A 74 23.93 27.50 10.44
CA LYS A 74 24.66 28.77 10.53
C LYS A 74 23.83 29.83 11.26
N PHE A 75 22.51 29.77 11.12
CA PHE A 75 21.58 30.66 11.82
C PHE A 75 21.56 30.40 13.34
N ASN A 76 21.42 29.15 13.78
CA ASN A 76 21.40 28.81 15.22
C ASN A 76 22.74 28.98 15.96
N GLN A 77 23.82 29.38 15.28
CA GLN A 77 25.06 29.78 15.94
C GLN A 77 25.04 31.25 16.38
N GLY A 78 24.06 32.04 15.92
CA GLY A 78 23.81 33.42 16.34
C GLY A 78 22.63 33.60 17.31
N SER A 79 21.69 32.66 17.35
CA SER A 79 20.57 32.61 18.30
C SER A 79 20.78 31.49 19.34
N THR A 80 20.37 31.72 20.59
CA THR A 80 20.66 30.84 21.74
C THR A 80 19.94 29.48 21.73
N THR A 81 19.16 29.16 20.70
CA THR A 81 18.40 27.91 20.57
C THR A 81 18.99 27.00 19.49
N SER A 82 19.52 25.84 19.89
CA SER A 82 20.33 24.98 19.01
C SER A 82 19.48 24.09 18.08
N LEU A 83 19.95 23.86 16.85
CA LEU A 83 19.30 22.99 15.86
C LEU A 83 19.35 21.50 16.24
N GLN A 84 20.24 21.12 17.17
CA GLN A 84 20.30 19.78 17.74
C GLN A 84 19.10 19.50 18.65
N ASP A 85 18.50 20.53 19.22
CA ASP A 85 17.27 20.39 20.01
C ASP A 85 16.07 20.19 19.10
N HIS A 86 16.04 20.79 17.90
CA HIS A 86 14.90 20.63 16.98
C HIS A 86 14.80 19.22 16.35
N ASP A 87 15.91 18.60 15.95
CA ASP A 87 15.91 17.21 15.46
C ASP A 87 15.66 16.19 16.59
N LYS A 88 15.93 16.54 17.85
CA LYS A 88 15.53 15.77 19.03
C LYS A 88 14.05 15.98 19.39
N LEU A 89 13.55 17.22 19.34
CA LEU A 89 12.15 17.61 19.51
C LEU A 89 11.24 16.96 18.46
N LEU A 90 11.75 16.67 17.26
CA LEU A 90 11.03 15.90 16.24
C LEU A 90 10.67 14.47 16.69
N ASN A 91 11.38 13.93 17.69
CA ASN A 91 11.18 12.59 18.28
C ASN A 91 10.57 12.63 19.71
N GLU A 92 10.32 13.82 20.29
CA GLU A 92 9.69 13.98 21.61
C GLU A 92 8.16 14.18 21.48
N SER A 93 7.42 13.92 22.56
CA SER A 93 5.94 13.99 22.61
C SER A 93 5.41 15.41 22.36
N THR A 94 4.18 15.50 21.83
CA THR A 94 3.51 16.75 21.43
C THR A 94 3.41 17.81 22.54
N GLU A 95 3.32 17.39 23.82
CA GLU A 95 3.18 18.28 24.99
C GLU A 95 4.45 19.08 25.31
N ASP A 96 5.65 18.53 25.06
CA ASP A 96 6.91 19.24 25.29
C ASP A 96 7.23 20.27 24.19
N MET A 97 6.57 20.12 23.03
CA MET A 97 6.70 21.05 21.90
C MET A 97 5.93 22.35 22.18
N GLU A 98 4.71 22.27 22.72
CA GLU A 98 3.86 23.43 23.04
C GLU A 98 4.50 24.35 24.09
N CYS A 99 5.07 23.77 25.15
CA CYS A 99 5.66 24.54 26.26
C CYS A 99 6.93 25.33 25.87
N LYS A 100 7.69 24.86 24.87
CA LYS A 100 8.87 25.57 24.33
C LYS A 100 8.53 26.52 23.19
N LEU A 101 7.40 26.29 22.49
CA LEU A 101 6.82 27.24 21.52
C LEU A 101 6.38 28.54 22.21
N ASP A 102 5.76 28.45 23.38
CA ASP A 102 5.31 29.62 24.16
C ASP A 102 6.49 30.53 24.56
N GLN A 103 7.68 29.97 24.75
CA GLN A 103 8.89 30.73 25.05
C GLN A 103 9.44 31.50 23.84
N ALA A 104 9.23 30.98 22.62
CA ALA A 104 9.60 31.69 21.39
C ALA A 104 8.66 32.87 21.09
N GLN A 105 7.37 32.74 21.45
CA GLN A 105 6.39 33.82 21.33
C GLN A 105 6.68 35.00 22.28
N GLN A 106 7.19 34.73 23.48
CA GLN A 106 7.58 35.78 24.43
C GLN A 106 8.80 36.62 23.97
N GLN A 107 9.61 36.10 23.03
CA GLN A 107 10.75 36.85 22.48
C GLN A 107 10.39 37.73 21.28
N THR A 108 9.20 37.58 20.69
CA THR A 108 8.77 38.36 19.52
C THR A 108 7.87 39.56 19.86
N GLU A 109 7.45 39.71 21.12
CA GLU A 109 6.63 40.85 21.59
C GLU A 109 7.42 42.16 21.77
N ASP A 110 8.76 42.13 21.83
CA ASP A 110 9.59 43.33 21.77
C ASP A 110 9.74 43.82 20.31
N GLY A 111 8.66 44.42 19.81
CA GLY A 111 8.53 44.87 18.43
C GLY A 111 9.42 46.06 18.08
N SER A 112 10.10 45.98 16.92
CA SER A 112 10.11 47.06 15.90
C SER A 112 10.96 46.79 14.65
N THR A 113 11.37 45.55 14.35
CA THR A 113 11.90 45.20 13.02
C THR A 113 11.52 43.77 12.67
N THR A 114 10.37 43.58 12.02
CA THR A 114 10.07 42.34 11.29
C THR A 114 11.07 42.23 10.14
N ASN A 115 12.22 41.63 10.44
CA ASN A 115 13.40 41.59 9.59
C ASN A 115 13.16 40.67 8.39
N GLU A 116 13.67 41.10 7.22
CA GLU A 116 13.77 40.27 6.02
C GLU A 116 14.41 38.91 6.31
N GLU A 117 15.29 38.83 7.31
CA GLU A 117 15.93 37.60 7.80
C GLU A 117 14.92 36.55 8.28
N THR A 118 13.92 36.93 9.09
CA THR A 118 12.90 35.99 9.61
C THR A 118 12.05 35.39 8.47
N GLN A 119 11.79 36.19 7.44
CA GLN A 119 11.09 35.73 6.24
C GLN A 119 11.95 34.73 5.44
N GLU A 120 13.26 34.99 5.30
CA GLU A 120 14.17 34.06 4.61
C GLU A 120 14.28 32.72 5.33
N ASP A 121 14.33 32.73 6.66
CA ASP A 121 14.39 31.50 7.46
C ASP A 121 13.12 30.66 7.30
N ALA A 122 11.95 31.29 7.39
CA ALA A 122 10.69 30.60 7.17
C ALA A 122 10.64 29.95 5.77
N ILE A 123 11.14 30.64 4.74
CA ILE A 123 11.24 30.09 3.37
C ILE A 123 12.17 28.86 3.34
N LEU A 124 13.29 28.85 4.06
CA LEU A 124 14.18 27.68 4.13
C LEU A 124 13.48 26.44 4.72
N PHE A 125 12.63 26.62 5.74
CA PHE A 125 11.82 25.53 6.29
C PHE A 125 10.80 25.02 5.26
N VAL A 126 10.12 25.92 4.53
CA VAL A 126 9.20 25.51 3.44
C VAL A 126 9.95 24.77 2.33
N GLN A 127 11.13 25.25 1.92
CA GLN A 127 11.99 24.54 0.96
C GLN A 127 12.37 23.14 1.45
N ARG A 128 12.70 23.01 2.74
CA ARG A 128 12.99 21.71 3.36
C ARG A 128 11.78 20.80 3.38
N ALA A 129 10.59 21.33 3.65
CA ALA A 129 9.33 20.60 3.54
C ALA A 129 9.10 20.06 2.13
N VAL A 130 9.38 20.84 1.08
CA VAL A 130 9.30 20.38 -0.32
C VAL A 130 10.29 19.24 -0.58
N VAL A 131 11.53 19.34 -0.09
CA VAL A 131 12.55 18.27 -0.22
C VAL A 131 12.11 16.99 0.51
N ARG A 132 11.59 17.12 1.73
CA ARG A 132 11.07 16.00 2.54
C ARG A 132 9.84 15.37 1.90
N GLY A 133 8.93 16.17 1.35
CA GLY A 133 7.79 15.69 0.56
C GLY A 133 8.24 14.89 -0.65
N ALA A 134 9.29 15.33 -1.35
CA ALA A 134 9.88 14.58 -2.46
C ALA A 134 10.57 13.27 -1.99
N ALA A 135 11.03 13.20 -0.74
CA ALA A 135 11.58 12.00 -0.11
C ALA A 135 10.49 11.07 0.48
N ASN A 136 9.21 11.43 0.36
CA ASN A 136 8.05 10.79 1.00
C ASN A 136 8.02 10.86 2.54
N GLU A 137 8.69 11.86 3.13
CA GLU A 137 8.69 12.14 4.57
C GLU A 137 7.62 13.19 4.93
N TYR A 138 6.36 12.92 4.59
CA TYR A 138 5.28 13.91 4.62
C TYR A 138 4.93 14.43 6.03
N GLU A 139 5.04 13.59 7.07
CA GLU A 139 4.81 14.03 8.46
C GLU A 139 5.84 15.07 8.91
N LYS A 140 7.12 14.86 8.56
CA LYS A 140 8.18 15.84 8.84
C LYS A 140 8.02 17.10 7.99
N ALA A 141 7.56 16.96 6.75
CA ALA A 141 7.24 18.10 5.90
C ALA A 141 6.13 18.96 6.53
N LEU A 142 5.06 18.35 7.06
CA LEU A 142 3.99 19.07 7.77
C LEU A 142 4.52 19.81 9.01
N LYS A 143 5.40 19.18 9.79
CA LYS A 143 6.05 19.86 10.94
C LYS A 143 6.89 21.07 10.51
N ASP A 144 7.64 20.94 9.42
CA ASP A 144 8.41 22.07 8.86
C ASP A 144 7.49 23.20 8.35
N LEU A 145 6.34 22.86 7.74
CA LEU A 145 5.36 23.85 7.29
C LEU A 145 4.73 24.59 8.49
N ALA A 146 4.36 23.87 9.55
CA ALA A 146 3.82 24.47 10.78
C ALA A 146 4.84 25.43 11.42
N PHE A 147 6.09 25.00 11.54
CA PHE A 147 7.15 25.85 12.08
C PHE A 147 7.41 27.10 11.22
N ALA A 148 7.36 26.97 9.88
CA ALA A 148 7.48 28.12 8.99
C ALA A 148 6.34 29.14 9.19
N GLN A 149 5.12 28.69 9.47
CA GLN A 149 3.99 29.56 9.78
C GLN A 149 4.15 30.27 11.12
N GLU A 150 4.75 29.63 12.12
CA GLU A 150 5.04 30.25 13.42
C GLU A 150 6.12 31.32 13.31
N LEU A 151 7.19 31.04 12.54
CA LEU A 151 8.26 32.01 12.28
C LEU A 151 7.77 33.23 11.50
N TYR A 152 6.93 33.01 10.48
CA TYR A 152 6.41 34.09 9.65
C TYR A 152 4.91 33.91 9.43
N PRO A 153 4.05 34.45 10.34
CA PRO A 153 2.60 34.26 10.31
C PRO A 153 1.93 34.67 9.00
N ALA A 154 2.50 35.63 8.26
CA ALA A 154 1.99 36.02 6.95
C ALA A 154 2.05 34.89 5.90
N LEU A 155 2.90 33.87 6.05
CA LEU A 155 2.89 32.69 5.17
C LEU A 155 1.59 31.89 5.28
N LYS A 156 0.92 31.92 6.45
CA LYS A 156 -0.36 31.26 6.66
C LYS A 156 -1.43 31.79 5.71
N GLU A 157 -1.30 33.04 5.27
CA GLU A 157 -2.19 33.72 4.33
C GLU A 157 -1.73 33.57 2.87
N THR A 158 -0.93 32.55 2.55
CA THR A 158 -0.51 32.26 1.17
C THR A 158 -1.11 30.95 0.67
N TYR A 159 -1.60 30.94 -0.58
CA TYR A 159 -2.18 29.75 -1.19
C TYR A 159 -1.15 28.60 -1.34
N ILE A 160 0.15 28.94 -1.37
CA ILE A 160 1.25 27.98 -1.56
C ILE A 160 1.38 27.09 -0.32
N MET A 161 1.27 27.66 0.88
CA MET A 161 1.31 26.87 2.13
C MET A 161 0.14 25.89 2.18
N LEU A 162 -1.08 26.37 1.91
CA LEU A 162 -2.28 25.54 1.85
C LEU A 162 -2.18 24.44 0.77
N TYR A 163 -1.55 24.74 -0.37
CA TYR A 163 -1.28 23.75 -1.41
C TYR A 163 -0.30 22.66 -0.93
N LEU A 164 0.81 23.04 -0.28
CA LEU A 164 1.82 22.10 0.21
C LEU A 164 1.29 21.23 1.35
N GLU A 165 0.51 21.80 2.26
CA GLU A 165 -0.22 21.06 3.30
C GLU A 165 -1.19 20.07 2.66
N GLY A 166 -2.03 20.53 1.72
CA GLY A 166 -3.00 19.68 1.03
C GLY A 166 -2.32 18.52 0.28
N PHE A 167 -1.15 18.79 -0.31
CA PHE A 167 -0.33 17.76 -0.95
C PHE A 167 0.19 16.72 0.07
N CYS A 168 0.70 17.17 1.22
CA CYS A 168 1.18 16.26 2.27
C CYS A 168 0.04 15.43 2.87
N TYR A 169 -1.11 16.03 3.16
CA TYR A 169 -2.30 15.34 3.63
C TYR A 169 -2.79 14.29 2.63
N ALA A 170 -2.85 14.63 1.33
CA ALA A 170 -3.25 13.69 0.29
C ALA A 170 -2.27 12.49 0.21
N ALA A 171 -0.97 12.74 0.35
CA ALA A 171 0.05 11.70 0.33
C ALA A 171 0.02 10.81 1.58
N LEU A 172 -0.39 11.36 2.74
CA LEU A 172 -0.64 10.61 3.97
C LEU A 172 -1.97 9.83 3.97
N GLY A 173 -2.81 10.01 2.95
CA GLY A 173 -4.14 9.41 2.85
C GLY A 173 -5.24 10.16 3.62
N GLN A 174 -4.92 11.34 4.16
CA GLN A 174 -5.87 12.24 4.85
C GLN A 174 -6.58 13.12 3.81
N TYR A 175 -7.39 12.47 2.96
CA TYR A 175 -7.96 13.12 1.78
C TYR A 175 -8.95 14.24 2.10
N LEU A 176 -9.66 14.16 3.24
CA LEU A 176 -10.62 15.19 3.65
C LEU A 176 -9.92 16.51 4.02
N ASP A 177 -8.84 16.40 4.79
CA ASP A 177 -8.04 17.56 5.17
C ASP A 177 -7.31 18.13 3.95
N ALA A 178 -6.83 17.28 3.05
CA ALA A 178 -6.31 17.70 1.75
C ALA A 178 -7.34 18.51 0.95
N ALA A 179 -8.58 18.01 0.85
CA ALA A 179 -9.65 18.70 0.13
C ALA A 179 -9.97 20.07 0.74
N ARG A 180 -10.00 20.17 2.08
CA ARG A 180 -10.18 21.45 2.79
C ARG A 180 -9.05 22.43 2.51
N SER A 181 -7.79 21.98 2.56
CA SER A 181 -6.64 22.83 2.28
C SER A 181 -6.63 23.33 0.83
N PHE A 182 -6.88 22.45 -0.15
CA PHE A 182 -6.98 22.86 -1.55
C PHE A 182 -8.15 23.83 -1.80
N LYS A 183 -9.32 23.59 -1.19
CA LYS A 183 -10.47 24.51 -1.29
C LYS A 183 -10.13 25.91 -0.77
N LYS A 184 -9.47 26.00 0.38
CA LYS A 184 -9.01 27.29 0.93
C LYS A 184 -7.97 27.94 0.00
N ALA A 185 -7.04 27.16 -0.55
CA ALA A 185 -6.04 27.66 -1.49
C ALA A 185 -6.69 28.26 -2.75
N ILE A 186 -7.75 27.63 -3.27
CA ILE A 186 -8.54 28.13 -4.41
C ILE A 186 -9.20 29.46 -4.06
N GLN A 187 -9.98 29.50 -2.96
CA GLN A 187 -10.68 30.70 -2.51
C GLN A 187 -9.72 31.89 -2.37
N MET A 188 -8.59 31.65 -1.69
CA MET A 188 -7.57 32.66 -1.48
C MET A 188 -6.95 33.14 -2.79
N LYS A 189 -6.62 32.23 -3.72
CA LYS A 189 -6.04 32.60 -5.02
C LYS A 189 -7.02 33.38 -5.91
N GLU A 190 -8.33 33.10 -5.81
CA GLU A 190 -9.37 33.82 -6.53
C GLU A 190 -9.65 35.22 -5.94
N GLU A 191 -9.51 35.37 -4.63
CA GLU A 191 -9.74 36.63 -3.90
C GLU A 191 -8.53 37.58 -3.91
N MET A 192 -7.33 37.09 -4.24
CA MET A 192 -6.10 37.90 -4.27
C MET A 192 -6.16 39.03 -5.31
N THR A 193 -5.81 40.25 -4.90
CA THR A 193 -5.58 41.40 -5.78
C THR A 193 -4.24 41.25 -6.52
N SER A 194 -4.06 41.95 -7.65
CA SER A 194 -2.80 41.92 -8.44
C SER A 194 -1.55 42.13 -7.59
N ASP A 195 -1.58 43.12 -6.70
CA ASP A 195 -0.42 43.49 -5.89
C ASP A 195 -0.09 42.45 -4.82
N SER A 196 -1.11 41.78 -4.26
CA SER A 196 -0.93 40.68 -3.32
C SER A 196 -0.45 39.41 -4.00
N LEU A 197 -0.88 39.19 -5.25
CA LEU A 197 -0.49 38.07 -6.07
C LEU A 197 1.00 38.15 -6.40
N ASP A 198 1.51 39.30 -6.83
CA ASP A 198 2.94 39.47 -7.17
C ASP A 198 3.87 39.12 -5.99
N LYS A 199 3.53 39.58 -4.77
CA LYS A 199 4.28 39.21 -3.56
C LYS A 199 4.25 37.70 -3.31
N CYS A 200 3.09 37.06 -3.50
CA CYS A 200 2.97 35.62 -3.36
C CYS A 200 3.76 34.86 -4.44
N LEU A 201 3.81 35.38 -5.67
CA LEU A 201 4.59 34.80 -6.77
C LEU A 201 6.10 34.89 -6.52
N ASP A 202 6.57 35.96 -5.87
CA ASP A 202 7.96 36.06 -5.44
C ASP A 202 8.29 35.03 -4.37
N VAL A 203 7.41 34.83 -3.39
CA VAL A 203 7.54 33.77 -2.38
C VAL A 203 7.49 32.38 -3.04
N GLU A 204 6.58 32.15 -3.99
CA GLU A 204 6.48 30.92 -4.78
C GLU A 204 7.80 30.61 -5.49
N ARG A 205 8.37 31.61 -6.16
CA ARG A 205 9.63 31.49 -6.88
C ARG A 205 10.75 31.11 -5.92
N LYS A 206 10.91 31.82 -4.81
CA LYS A 206 11.92 31.52 -3.78
C LYS A 206 11.75 30.10 -3.24
N ILE A 207 10.53 29.67 -2.90
CA ILE A 207 10.26 28.31 -2.42
C ILE A 207 10.68 27.27 -3.46
N PHE A 208 10.38 27.49 -4.74
CA PHE A 208 10.68 26.52 -5.79
C PHE A 208 12.07 26.64 -6.41
N GLU A 209 12.91 27.60 -6.02
CA GLU A 209 14.33 27.63 -6.40
C GLU A 209 15.06 26.34 -6.00
N ILE A 210 14.69 25.74 -4.86
CA ILE A 210 15.22 24.46 -4.42
C ILE A 210 14.92 23.33 -5.43
N GLN A 211 13.87 23.47 -6.24
CA GLN A 211 13.63 22.55 -7.34
C GLN A 211 14.75 22.56 -8.36
N THR A 212 15.49 23.65 -8.58
CA THR A 212 16.65 23.63 -9.48
C THR A 212 17.79 22.79 -8.93
N GLU A 213 17.93 22.74 -7.61
CA GLU A 213 18.90 21.88 -6.93
C GLU A 213 18.45 20.41 -6.94
N MET A 214 17.14 20.17 -6.86
CA MET A 214 16.52 18.84 -6.98
C MET A 214 16.40 18.36 -8.45
N LYS A 215 16.14 19.25 -9.41
CA LYS A 215 15.93 18.99 -10.86
C LYS A 215 17.27 18.87 -11.59
N HIS A 216 17.65 17.61 -11.76
CA HIS A 216 18.15 16.98 -12.99
C HIS A 216 19.25 17.65 -13.86
N THR A 217 20.50 17.38 -13.44
CA THR A 217 21.59 16.90 -14.31
C THR A 217 21.27 15.58 -15.04
N TYR A 218 20.14 14.91 -14.75
CA TYR A 218 19.70 13.67 -15.40
C TYR A 218 18.99 13.93 -16.73
N GLU A 219 18.30 15.06 -16.89
CA GLU A 219 17.81 15.52 -18.20
C GLU A 219 18.99 16.01 -19.05
N LYS A 220 19.98 16.69 -18.45
CA LYS A 220 21.28 16.97 -19.09
C LYS A 220 22.07 15.69 -19.42
N ALA A 221 22.05 14.67 -18.55
CA ALA A 221 22.68 13.38 -18.80
C ALA A 221 21.89 12.50 -19.78
N LEU A 222 20.56 12.65 -19.87
CA LEU A 222 19.73 12.01 -20.88
C LEU A 222 19.82 12.72 -22.22
N GLN A 223 20.05 14.04 -22.24
CA GLN A 223 20.46 14.79 -23.43
C GLN A 223 21.83 14.31 -23.88
N SER A 224 22.83 14.21 -22.98
CA SER A 224 24.15 13.71 -23.35
C SER A 224 24.14 12.22 -23.74
N ILE A 225 23.33 11.38 -23.09
CA ILE A 225 23.13 9.96 -23.46
C ILE A 225 22.29 9.86 -24.76
N GLY A 226 21.36 10.78 -24.99
CA GLY A 226 20.56 10.89 -26.20
C GLY A 226 21.40 11.31 -27.40
N GLU A 227 22.24 12.33 -27.24
CA GLU A 227 23.28 12.77 -28.18
C GLU A 227 24.26 11.63 -28.47
N TYR A 228 24.70 10.90 -27.44
CA TYR A 228 25.55 9.72 -27.59
C TYR A 228 24.85 8.57 -28.33
N ALA A 229 23.56 8.33 -28.06
CA ALA A 229 22.76 7.31 -28.74
C ALA A 229 22.45 7.66 -30.20
N VAL A 230 22.22 8.95 -30.51
CA VAL A 230 22.06 9.46 -31.87
C VAL A 230 23.38 9.36 -32.64
N SER A 231 24.50 9.75 -32.02
CA SER A 231 25.86 9.57 -32.58
C SER A 231 26.17 8.09 -32.85
N THR A 232 25.82 7.19 -31.92
CA THR A 232 26.01 5.74 -32.07
C THR A 232 25.11 5.17 -33.18
N ARG A 233 23.88 5.67 -33.34
CA ARG A 233 23.00 5.29 -34.46
C ARG A 233 23.52 5.78 -35.80
N GLN A 234 24.06 7.00 -35.88
CA GLN A 234 24.72 7.51 -37.09
C GLN A 234 25.97 6.71 -37.43
N TYR A 235 26.77 6.33 -36.43
CA TYR A 235 27.92 5.44 -36.63
C TYR A 235 27.50 4.05 -37.13
N LEU A 236 26.45 3.45 -36.54
CA LEU A 236 25.88 2.17 -36.97
C LEU A 236 25.24 2.24 -38.37
N HIS A 237 24.61 3.36 -38.70
CA HIS A 237 24.03 3.59 -40.02
C HIS A 237 25.12 3.74 -41.09
N ASN A 238 26.17 4.52 -40.79
CA ASN A 238 27.31 4.72 -41.69
C ASN A 238 28.10 3.43 -41.89
N THR A 239 28.30 2.63 -40.83
CA THR A 239 28.95 1.32 -40.94
C THR A 239 28.08 0.31 -41.69
N LYS A 240 26.74 0.36 -41.54
CA LYS A 240 25.81 -0.45 -42.34
C LYS A 240 25.82 -0.07 -43.81
N GLU A 241 25.84 1.22 -44.15
CA GLU A 241 25.98 1.69 -45.54
C GLU A 241 27.37 1.36 -46.11
N HIS A 242 28.43 1.44 -45.32
CA HIS A 242 29.76 1.03 -45.73
C HIS A 242 29.86 -0.49 -45.93
N LEU A 243 29.22 -1.30 -45.09
CA LEU A 243 29.11 -2.75 -45.27
C LEU A 243 28.27 -3.08 -46.50
N LYS A 244 27.17 -2.37 -46.72
CA LYS A 244 26.27 -2.54 -47.87
C LYS A 244 26.98 -2.20 -49.17
N ASN A 245 27.77 -1.13 -49.22
CA ASN A 245 28.58 -0.77 -50.38
C ASN A 245 29.75 -1.72 -50.63
N LYS A 246 30.26 -2.38 -49.57
CA LYS A 246 31.33 -3.39 -49.68
C LYS A 246 30.82 -4.80 -50.01
N LEU A 247 29.60 -5.14 -49.57
CA LEU A 247 28.93 -6.43 -49.84
C LEU A 247 28.16 -6.44 -51.15
N LEU A 248 27.58 -5.31 -51.57
CA LEU A 248 26.87 -5.18 -52.85
C LEU A 248 27.80 -4.74 -53.98
N GLY A 249 29.05 -5.21 -53.98
CA GLY A 249 30.04 -4.94 -55.02
C GLY A 249 29.45 -4.98 -56.43
N ARG A 250 29.08 -3.80 -56.92
CA ARG A 250 28.70 -3.53 -58.31
C ARG A 250 29.58 -2.37 -58.76
N GLY A 251 30.63 -2.75 -59.47
CA GLY A 251 31.39 -1.80 -60.25
C GLY A 251 30.53 -1.22 -61.37
N SER A 252 30.69 0.06 -61.60
CA SER A 252 30.38 0.69 -62.89
C SER A 252 31.26 1.91 -63.07
N LYS A 253 32.08 1.84 -64.12
CA LYS A 253 32.90 2.90 -64.71
C LYS A 253 32.01 3.95 -65.40
N SER A 254 32.52 5.20 -65.48
CA SER A 254 32.30 6.26 -66.52
C SER A 254 30.85 6.71 -66.81
N GLN A 255 30.49 7.95 -67.16
CA GLN A 255 31.17 9.15 -67.66
C GLN A 255 30.14 10.32 -67.67
N THR A 256 30.64 11.56 -67.57
CA THR A 256 30.15 12.84 -68.16
C THR A 256 28.83 13.54 -67.77
N SER A 257 29.01 14.87 -67.70
CA SER A 257 28.15 16.02 -68.06
C SER A 257 27.14 16.60 -67.05
N ASP A 258 27.46 17.85 -66.70
CA ASP A 258 26.61 19.06 -66.74
C ASP A 258 25.72 19.46 -65.55
N SER A 259 26.25 20.47 -64.84
CA SER A 259 25.62 21.75 -64.49
C SER A 259 24.43 21.84 -63.52
N ALA A 260 24.65 22.76 -62.55
CA ALA A 260 23.74 23.78 -62.03
C ALA A 260 22.95 23.53 -60.73
N SER A 261 23.19 24.46 -59.78
CA SER A 261 22.33 24.96 -58.69
C SER A 261 21.97 23.97 -57.57
N HIS A 262 22.04 24.27 -56.27
CA HIS A 262 21.91 25.54 -55.56
C HIS A 262 22.83 25.54 -54.32
N THR A 263 23.57 26.63 -54.16
CA THR A 263 24.06 27.13 -52.87
C THR A 263 22.90 27.71 -52.05
N THR A 264 23.01 27.62 -50.72
CA THR A 264 22.58 28.57 -49.67
C THR A 264 22.26 27.75 -48.41
N ASP A 265 22.50 28.16 -47.18
CA ASP A 265 23.44 29.07 -46.56
C ASP A 265 23.41 28.66 -45.09
N VAL A 266 24.56 28.65 -44.43
CA VAL A 266 24.66 28.41 -43.00
C VAL A 266 24.35 29.74 -42.33
N GLU A 267 23.09 29.94 -41.92
CA GLU A 267 22.72 31.06 -41.06
C GLU A 267 22.96 30.71 -39.59
N SER A 268 23.77 31.58 -38.98
CA SER A 268 24.05 31.73 -37.55
C SER A 268 22.75 31.92 -36.74
N PRO A 269 22.71 31.51 -35.46
CA PRO A 269 21.52 31.68 -34.64
C PRO A 269 21.29 33.16 -34.32
N ALA A 270 20.20 33.69 -34.87
CA ALA A 270 19.69 35.02 -34.60
C ALA A 270 19.34 35.18 -33.12
N THR A 271 19.71 36.36 -32.60
CA THR A 271 19.30 36.95 -31.34
C THR A 271 17.78 36.97 -31.21
N VAL A 272 17.26 36.26 -30.21
CA VAL A 272 15.85 36.35 -29.82
C VAL A 272 15.64 37.67 -29.08
N GLU A 273 14.83 38.54 -29.67
CA GLU A 273 14.34 39.77 -29.09
C GLU A 273 13.59 39.50 -27.78
N LYS A 274 13.86 40.35 -26.78
CA LYS A 274 13.14 40.40 -25.52
C LYS A 274 11.75 40.97 -25.78
N ASP A 275 10.75 40.11 -25.75
CA ASP A 275 9.36 40.55 -25.67
C ASP A 275 9.04 40.88 -24.19
N ASN A 276 8.75 42.15 -23.93
CA ASN A 276 8.42 42.70 -22.63
C ASN A 276 6.89 42.64 -22.46
N GLY A 277 6.37 41.86 -21.49
CA GLY A 277 4.99 42.07 -21.00
C GLY A 277 4.12 40.86 -20.62
N SER A 278 4.66 39.67 -20.32
CA SER A 278 3.83 38.61 -19.71
C SER A 278 3.95 38.63 -18.18
N LEU A 279 2.80 38.65 -17.50
CA LEU A 279 2.71 38.44 -16.04
C LEU A 279 3.56 37.22 -15.63
N PRO A 280 4.29 37.28 -14.50
CA PRO A 280 5.05 36.12 -14.03
C PRO A 280 4.11 34.93 -13.80
N GLN A 281 4.26 33.90 -14.64
CA GLN A 281 3.38 32.74 -14.62
C GLN A 281 3.59 31.95 -13.32
N SER A 282 2.57 31.92 -12.47
CA SER A 282 2.54 31.11 -11.24
C SER A 282 2.89 29.65 -11.54
N LEU A 283 3.71 29.04 -10.69
CA LEU A 283 4.10 27.62 -10.84
C LEU A 283 2.96 26.67 -10.49
N ILE A 284 2.08 27.07 -9.56
CA ILE A 284 0.85 26.37 -9.21
C ILE A 284 -0.30 27.12 -9.87
N SER A 285 -0.75 26.67 -11.04
CA SER A 285 -1.91 27.25 -11.73
C SER A 285 -3.19 27.11 -10.88
N LEU A 286 -4.17 28.00 -11.09
CA LEU A 286 -5.49 27.85 -10.50
C LEU A 286 -6.15 26.53 -10.94
N GLU A 287 -5.93 26.16 -12.20
CA GLU A 287 -6.38 24.89 -12.77
C GLU A 287 -5.80 23.66 -12.04
N GLU A 288 -4.51 23.65 -11.69
CA GLU A 288 -3.89 22.58 -10.89
C GLU A 288 -4.52 22.51 -9.50
N LEU A 289 -4.83 23.64 -8.86
CA LEU A 289 -5.53 23.64 -7.56
C LEU A 289 -6.90 22.97 -7.67
N TYR A 290 -7.69 23.34 -8.68
CA TYR A 290 -8.99 22.71 -8.96
C TYR A 290 -8.84 21.20 -9.22
N PHE A 291 -7.85 20.80 -10.01
CA PHE A 291 -7.57 19.39 -10.26
C PHE A 291 -7.23 18.63 -8.97
N ARG A 292 -6.35 19.18 -8.14
CA ARG A 292 -5.92 18.56 -6.86
C ARG A 292 -7.06 18.46 -5.86
N ALA A 293 -7.91 19.48 -5.76
CA ALA A 293 -9.14 19.42 -4.98
C ALA A 293 -10.04 18.30 -5.49
N GLY A 294 -10.26 18.21 -6.81
CA GLY A 294 -11.04 17.13 -7.43
C GLY A 294 -10.49 15.74 -7.10
N VAL A 295 -9.17 15.56 -7.13
CA VAL A 295 -8.51 14.31 -6.73
C VAL A 295 -8.77 13.99 -5.26
N ALA A 296 -8.60 14.96 -4.35
CA ALA A 296 -8.85 14.76 -2.92
C ALA A 296 -10.31 14.38 -2.63
N TYR A 297 -11.28 15.11 -3.19
CA TYR A 297 -12.71 14.80 -3.06
C TYR A 297 -13.07 13.43 -3.65
N TYR A 298 -12.47 13.05 -4.78
CA TYR A 298 -12.65 11.74 -5.39
C TYR A 298 -12.19 10.61 -4.47
N TYR A 299 -11.06 10.78 -3.77
CA TYR A 299 -10.58 9.79 -2.80
C TYR A 299 -11.40 9.76 -1.50
N CYS A 300 -12.10 10.85 -1.16
CA CYS A 300 -13.11 10.89 -0.08
C CYS A 300 -14.46 10.26 -0.49
N ALA A 301 -14.61 9.76 -1.71
CA ALA A 301 -15.89 9.33 -2.29
C ALA A 301 -16.97 10.43 -2.39
N TYR A 302 -16.58 11.71 -2.29
CA TYR A 302 -17.45 12.86 -2.55
C TYR A 302 -17.45 13.19 -4.05
N TYR A 303 -18.07 12.30 -4.84
CA TYR A 303 -17.99 12.36 -6.30
C TYR A 303 -18.67 13.58 -6.92
N SER A 304 -19.77 14.05 -6.33
CA SER A 304 -20.44 15.26 -6.83
C SER A 304 -19.53 16.48 -6.75
N ASP A 305 -18.85 16.66 -5.61
CA ASP A 305 -17.88 17.74 -5.44
C ASP A 305 -16.69 17.56 -6.39
N SER A 306 -16.15 16.33 -6.50
CA SER A 306 -15.01 16.08 -7.39
C SER A 306 -15.33 16.39 -8.86
N ILE A 307 -16.55 16.08 -9.32
CA ILE A 307 -17.02 16.43 -10.67
C ILE A 307 -17.03 17.95 -10.87
N THR A 308 -17.50 18.73 -9.90
CA THR A 308 -17.50 20.20 -9.94
C THR A 308 -16.07 20.73 -10.09
N TYR A 309 -15.16 20.28 -9.24
CA TYR A 309 -13.76 20.74 -9.26
C TYR A 309 -13.03 20.34 -10.55
N TYR A 310 -13.21 19.11 -11.05
CA TYR A 310 -12.63 18.71 -12.33
C TYR A 310 -13.20 19.48 -13.51
N THR A 311 -14.50 19.80 -13.48
CA THR A 311 -15.13 20.60 -14.55
C THR A 311 -14.51 21.98 -14.62
N LYS A 312 -14.27 22.63 -13.47
CA LYS A 312 -13.55 23.91 -13.42
C LYS A 312 -12.11 23.82 -13.92
N ALA A 313 -11.38 22.77 -13.56
CA ALA A 313 -10.03 22.53 -14.10
C ALA A 313 -10.04 22.39 -15.63
N ILE A 314 -11.01 21.65 -16.19
CA ILE A 314 -11.17 21.45 -17.64
C ILE A 314 -11.54 22.76 -18.35
N GLU A 315 -12.46 23.56 -17.78
CA GLU A 315 -12.86 24.87 -18.31
C GLU A 315 -11.66 25.80 -18.43
N LEU A 316 -10.87 25.94 -17.35
CA LEU A 316 -9.67 26.77 -17.33
C LEU A 316 -8.60 26.28 -18.31
N LEU A 317 -8.30 24.98 -18.34
CA LEU A 317 -7.28 24.44 -19.24
C LEU A 317 -7.66 24.59 -20.72
N SER A 318 -8.96 24.50 -21.02
CA SER A 318 -9.49 24.61 -22.39
C SER A 318 -9.44 26.04 -22.93
N GLN A 319 -9.44 27.05 -22.06
CA GLN A 319 -9.27 28.46 -22.42
C GLN A 319 -7.81 28.80 -22.82
N HIS A 320 -6.81 28.11 -22.25
CA HIS A 320 -5.38 28.41 -22.42
C HIS A 320 -4.70 27.67 -23.60
N GLN A 321 -5.32 27.67 -24.79
CA GLN A 321 -4.90 27.00 -26.05
C GLN A 321 -3.50 26.30 -26.17
N GLN A 322 -3.58 25.03 -26.63
CA GLN A 322 -2.80 24.38 -27.71
C GLN A 322 -1.28 24.16 -27.57
N SER A 323 -0.81 23.69 -26.42
CA SER A 323 0.42 22.88 -26.39
C SER A 323 0.10 21.37 -26.42
N LYS A 324 1.03 20.55 -26.92
CA LYS A 324 0.92 19.09 -26.84
C LYS A 324 0.84 18.60 -25.38
N GLU A 325 1.46 19.33 -24.45
CA GLU A 325 1.39 19.04 -23.01
C GLU A 325 -0.01 19.31 -22.45
N SER A 326 -0.65 20.41 -22.86
CA SER A 326 -2.04 20.73 -22.49
C SER A 326 -3.02 19.65 -22.94
N SER A 327 -2.80 19.03 -24.11
CA SER A 327 -3.63 17.91 -24.57
C SER A 327 -3.50 16.66 -23.67
N SER A 328 -2.29 16.36 -23.22
CA SER A 328 -2.04 15.23 -22.30
C SER A 328 -2.64 15.47 -20.91
N LEU A 329 -2.54 16.70 -20.39
CA LEU A 329 -3.15 17.09 -19.12
C LEU A 329 -4.68 17.02 -19.21
N LEU A 330 -5.25 17.58 -20.28
CA LEU A 330 -6.68 17.58 -20.51
C LEU A 330 -7.24 16.14 -20.62
N ALA A 331 -6.52 15.24 -21.29
CA ALA A 331 -6.87 13.82 -21.32
C ALA A 331 -6.92 13.21 -19.92
N SER A 332 -5.98 13.59 -19.03
CA SER A 332 -5.96 13.12 -17.65
C SER A 332 -7.14 13.68 -16.82
N TYR A 333 -7.58 14.92 -17.09
CA TYR A 333 -8.70 15.53 -16.37
C TYR A 333 -10.02 14.89 -16.78
N TYR A 334 -10.23 14.68 -18.09
CA TYR A 334 -11.36 13.90 -18.57
C TYR A 334 -11.37 12.50 -17.97
N TYR A 335 -10.23 11.82 -17.91
CA TYR A 335 -10.16 10.50 -17.28
C TYR A 335 -10.60 10.53 -15.81
N ASN A 336 -10.09 11.47 -15.01
CA ASN A 336 -10.42 11.55 -13.58
C ASN A 336 -11.86 12.02 -13.31
N ARG A 337 -12.39 12.94 -14.12
CA ARG A 337 -13.82 13.30 -14.06
C ARG A 337 -14.71 12.12 -14.49
N GLY A 338 -14.31 11.39 -15.53
CA GLY A 338 -14.98 10.18 -15.99
C GLY A 338 -15.04 9.10 -14.91
N LEU A 339 -13.95 8.92 -14.15
CA LEU A 339 -13.95 8.06 -12.95
C LEU A 339 -14.97 8.54 -11.93
N SER A 340 -15.00 9.84 -11.62
CA SER A 340 -15.95 10.40 -10.66
C SER A 340 -17.40 10.18 -11.12
N ASN A 341 -17.73 10.48 -12.37
CA ASN A 341 -19.05 10.21 -12.97
C ASN A 341 -19.40 8.71 -12.93
N TYR A 342 -18.43 7.84 -13.21
CA TYR A 342 -18.64 6.39 -13.19
C TYR A 342 -19.05 5.91 -11.79
N TYR A 343 -18.39 6.38 -10.73
CA TYR A 343 -18.76 6.01 -9.36
C TYR A 343 -20.00 6.75 -8.89
N PHE A 344 -20.25 7.98 -9.34
CA PHE A 344 -21.51 8.68 -9.11
C PHE A 344 -22.70 8.06 -9.87
N SER A 345 -22.46 7.03 -10.69
CA SER A 345 -23.44 6.30 -11.51
C SER A 345 -24.05 7.09 -12.68
N GLU A 346 -23.41 8.20 -13.05
CA GLU A 346 -23.68 8.98 -14.26
C GLU A 346 -22.93 8.38 -15.46
N LEU A 347 -23.38 7.19 -15.90
CA LEU A 347 -22.64 6.35 -16.86
C LEU A 347 -22.47 7.00 -18.24
N ASP A 348 -23.43 7.81 -18.69
CA ASP A 348 -23.34 8.52 -19.98
C ASP A 348 -22.28 9.63 -19.95
N HIS A 349 -22.26 10.42 -18.87
CA HIS A 349 -21.23 11.43 -18.64
C HIS A 349 -19.85 10.79 -18.52
N ALA A 350 -19.74 9.68 -17.78
CA ALA A 350 -18.50 8.93 -17.64
C ALA A 350 -17.97 8.42 -18.99
N LEU A 351 -18.86 7.83 -19.81
CA LEU A 351 -18.51 7.32 -21.13
C LEU A 351 -18.02 8.44 -22.05
N ASN A 352 -18.72 9.58 -22.08
CA ASN A 352 -18.32 10.73 -22.87
C ASN A 352 -16.93 11.23 -22.45
N ASP A 353 -16.66 11.33 -21.15
CA ASP A 353 -15.37 11.72 -20.61
C ASP A 353 -14.24 10.75 -21.00
N PHE A 354 -14.44 9.43 -20.86
CA PHE A 354 -13.43 8.47 -21.27
C PHE A 354 -13.20 8.47 -22.79
N LEU A 355 -14.24 8.66 -23.59
CA LEU A 355 -14.10 8.81 -25.04
C LEU A 355 -13.29 10.06 -25.39
N ASN A 356 -13.57 11.19 -24.75
CA ASN A 356 -12.80 12.43 -24.95
C ASN A 356 -11.34 12.25 -24.52
N CYS A 357 -11.07 11.52 -23.43
CA CYS A 357 -9.72 11.10 -23.06
C CYS A 357 -9.03 10.32 -24.20
N THR A 358 -9.70 9.30 -24.76
CA THR A 358 -9.10 8.49 -25.85
C THR A 358 -8.89 9.25 -27.16
N LYS A 359 -9.72 10.27 -27.45
CA LYS A 359 -9.54 11.15 -28.62
C LYS A 359 -8.27 12.00 -28.50
N LEU A 360 -7.97 12.47 -27.28
CA LEU A 360 -6.78 13.30 -27.01
C LEU A 360 -5.51 12.46 -26.90
N GLN A 361 -5.59 11.33 -26.18
CA GLN A 361 -4.47 10.44 -25.96
C GLN A 361 -4.97 9.00 -25.85
N GLN A 362 -4.43 8.11 -26.70
CA GLN A 362 -4.75 6.70 -26.61
C GLN A 362 -4.22 6.11 -25.29
N ASN A 363 -5.13 5.80 -24.38
CA ASN A 363 -4.82 5.31 -23.04
C ASN A 363 -5.54 3.98 -22.77
N ILE A 364 -4.76 2.94 -22.42
CA ILE A 364 -5.28 1.59 -22.12
C ILE A 364 -6.27 1.63 -20.94
N ASP A 365 -6.01 2.48 -19.94
CA ASP A 365 -6.88 2.59 -18.77
C ASP A 365 -8.21 3.25 -19.11
N ALA A 366 -8.23 4.23 -20.02
CA ALA A 366 -9.48 4.80 -20.52
C ALA A 366 -10.30 3.74 -21.29
N LEU A 367 -9.68 2.93 -22.15
CA LEU A 367 -10.36 1.85 -22.87
C LEU A 367 -10.92 0.77 -21.92
N LYS A 368 -10.18 0.44 -20.85
CA LYS A 368 -10.68 -0.48 -19.79
C LYS A 368 -11.92 0.11 -19.11
N MET A 369 -11.90 1.41 -18.81
CA MET A 369 -13.03 2.07 -18.18
C MET A 369 -14.23 2.22 -19.12
N ILE A 370 -14.02 2.46 -20.41
CA ILE A 370 -15.09 2.44 -21.44
C ILE A 370 -15.76 1.06 -21.45
N ALA A 371 -14.97 -0.01 -21.54
CA ALA A 371 -15.51 -1.38 -21.52
C ALA A 371 -16.24 -1.71 -20.20
N ALA A 372 -15.75 -1.21 -19.06
CA ALA A 372 -16.41 -1.36 -17.77
C ALA A 372 -17.74 -0.59 -17.70
N THR A 373 -17.80 0.59 -18.34
CA THR A 373 -18.99 1.46 -18.39
C THR A 373 -20.07 0.84 -19.27
N TYR A 374 -19.74 0.39 -20.48
CA TYR A 374 -20.67 -0.37 -21.32
C TYR A 374 -21.17 -1.66 -20.65
N GLY A 375 -20.28 -2.34 -19.91
CA GLY A 375 -20.66 -3.49 -19.09
C GLY A 375 -21.74 -3.16 -18.06
N ARG A 376 -21.62 -2.05 -17.32
CA ARG A 376 -22.64 -1.60 -16.36
C ARG A 376 -23.94 -1.17 -17.05
N LYS A 377 -23.87 -0.66 -18.28
CA LYS A 377 -25.05 -0.33 -19.09
C LYS A 377 -25.73 -1.55 -19.73
N GLY A 378 -25.13 -2.74 -19.66
CA GLY A 378 -25.64 -3.95 -20.32
C GLY A 378 -25.28 -4.08 -21.82
N CYS A 379 -24.46 -3.17 -22.36
CA CYS A 379 -24.02 -3.15 -23.75
C CYS A 379 -22.83 -4.11 -23.96
N LEU A 380 -23.11 -5.41 -24.04
CA LEU A 380 -22.08 -6.46 -24.08
C LEU A 380 -21.22 -6.45 -25.37
N THR A 381 -21.81 -6.02 -26.48
CA THR A 381 -21.16 -5.90 -27.79
C THR A 381 -20.00 -4.91 -27.76
N GLU A 382 -20.28 -3.67 -27.37
CA GLU A 382 -19.31 -2.58 -27.25
C GLU A 382 -18.30 -2.90 -26.16
N GLN A 383 -18.74 -3.48 -25.03
CA GLN A 383 -17.83 -3.95 -23.99
C GLN A 383 -16.78 -4.91 -24.57
N SER A 384 -17.20 -5.89 -25.37
CA SER A 384 -16.29 -6.89 -25.96
C SER A 384 -15.30 -6.25 -26.94
N GLU A 385 -15.76 -5.26 -27.70
CA GLU A 385 -14.96 -4.52 -28.66
C GLU A 385 -13.86 -3.71 -27.96
N TYR A 386 -14.21 -2.90 -26.97
CA TYR A 386 -13.23 -2.11 -26.23
C TYR A 386 -12.27 -2.98 -25.41
N LYS A 387 -12.72 -4.16 -24.92
CA LYS A 387 -11.81 -5.16 -24.34
C LYS A 387 -10.78 -5.65 -25.35
N LYS A 388 -11.20 -5.90 -26.59
CA LYS A 388 -10.30 -6.30 -27.68
C LYS A 388 -9.33 -5.16 -28.02
N GLN A 389 -9.80 -3.92 -28.13
CA GLN A 389 -8.96 -2.75 -28.40
C GLN A 389 -7.86 -2.58 -27.33
N ALA A 390 -8.21 -2.66 -26.05
CA ALA A 390 -7.21 -2.60 -24.97
C ALA A 390 -6.22 -3.78 -25.01
N LYS A 391 -6.66 -5.00 -25.35
CA LYS A 391 -5.76 -6.16 -25.54
C LYS A 391 -4.85 -6.03 -26.76
N MET A 392 -5.28 -5.34 -27.82
CA MET A 392 -4.44 -5.06 -28.98
C MET A 392 -3.29 -4.11 -28.62
N LEU A 393 -3.53 -3.13 -27.74
CA LEU A 393 -2.48 -2.26 -27.23
C LEU A 393 -1.54 -2.96 -26.26
N ASN A 394 -2.07 -3.82 -25.39
CA ASN A 394 -1.27 -4.66 -24.50
C ASN A 394 -1.95 -6.01 -24.26
N PRO A 395 -1.41 -7.12 -24.83
CA PRO A 395 -2.00 -8.46 -24.68
C PRO A 395 -2.10 -8.95 -23.23
N LEU A 396 -1.26 -8.42 -22.33
CA LEU A 396 -1.24 -8.79 -20.91
C LEU A 396 -2.25 -7.98 -20.08
N THR A 397 -3.08 -7.15 -20.71
CA THR A 397 -4.09 -6.35 -20.02
C THR A 397 -5.09 -7.25 -19.29
N LYS A 398 -5.09 -7.15 -17.96
CA LYS A 398 -6.09 -7.78 -17.10
C LYS A 398 -7.29 -6.85 -16.93
N PHE A 399 -8.47 -7.36 -17.21
CA PHE A 399 -9.73 -6.70 -16.86
C PHE A 399 -10.09 -7.17 -15.46
N VAL A 400 -9.73 -6.36 -14.47
CA VAL A 400 -10.26 -6.54 -13.13
C VAL A 400 -11.72 -6.13 -13.20
N SER A 401 -12.65 -6.96 -12.71
CA SER A 401 -14.00 -6.47 -12.40
C SER A 401 -13.80 -5.33 -11.42
N VAL A 402 -14.02 -4.08 -11.85
CA VAL A 402 -13.88 -2.91 -10.98
C VAL A 402 -14.77 -3.18 -9.77
N PHE A 403 -14.18 -3.56 -8.65
CA PHE A 403 -14.92 -3.98 -7.46
C PHE A 403 -15.23 -2.68 -6.70
N HIS A 404 -16.51 -2.33 -6.63
CA HIS A 404 -17.01 -1.02 -6.21
C HIS A 404 -17.03 -0.82 -4.68
N TYR A 405 -15.94 -1.13 -3.96
CA TYR A 405 -15.90 -0.88 -2.52
C TYR A 405 -16.14 0.60 -2.18
N ARG A 406 -15.79 1.52 -3.09
CA ARG A 406 -15.93 2.96 -2.86
C ARG A 406 -17.37 3.52 -2.94
N LEU A 407 -18.37 2.69 -3.23
CA LEU A 407 -19.78 3.11 -3.26
C LEU A 407 -20.52 2.86 -1.95
N LEU A 408 -19.88 2.18 -0.99
CA LEU A 408 -20.48 1.91 0.31
C LEU A 408 -20.20 3.10 1.22
N ASP A 409 -21.23 3.64 1.87
CA ASP A 409 -21.03 4.53 3.00
C ASP A 409 -20.30 3.79 4.14
N GLU A 410 -19.82 4.52 5.15
CA GLU A 410 -19.06 3.92 6.25
C GLU A 410 -19.89 2.86 7.00
N ASN A 411 -21.21 3.07 7.14
CA ASN A 411 -22.11 2.14 7.82
C ASN A 411 -22.26 0.81 7.06
N CYS A 412 -22.52 0.88 5.76
CA CYS A 412 -22.59 -0.26 4.86
C CYS A 412 -21.24 -0.97 4.79
N THR A 413 -20.15 -0.21 4.80
CA THR A 413 -18.81 -0.77 4.82
C THR A 413 -18.54 -1.53 6.12
N HIS A 414 -18.90 -0.95 7.27
CA HIS A 414 -18.81 -1.64 8.55
C HIS A 414 -19.68 -2.89 8.59
N LEU A 415 -20.89 -2.85 8.02
CA LEU A 415 -21.76 -4.01 7.91
C LEU A 415 -21.11 -5.10 7.05
N VAL A 416 -20.62 -4.77 5.85
CA VAL A 416 -19.91 -5.72 4.98
C VAL A 416 -18.67 -6.28 5.68
N PHE A 417 -17.89 -5.41 6.33
CA PHE A 417 -16.70 -5.80 7.07
C PHE A 417 -17.00 -6.71 8.25
N SER A 418 -18.17 -6.57 8.90
CA SER A 418 -18.58 -7.46 9.98
C SER A 418 -18.74 -8.92 9.54
N TYR A 419 -19.10 -9.15 8.28
CA TYR A 419 -19.25 -10.50 7.70
C TYR A 419 -17.96 -11.07 7.11
N LEU A 420 -16.90 -10.26 6.96
CA LEU A 420 -15.64 -10.73 6.38
C LEU A 420 -14.82 -11.52 7.42
N PRO A 421 -14.13 -12.61 7.02
CA PRO A 421 -13.08 -13.19 7.85
C PRO A 421 -11.98 -12.16 8.15
N ILE A 422 -11.27 -12.32 9.27
CA ILE A 422 -10.24 -11.36 9.69
C ILE A 422 -9.12 -11.26 8.66
N TYR A 423 -8.71 -12.36 8.04
CA TYR A 423 -7.70 -12.33 6.97
C TYR A 423 -8.15 -11.46 5.79
N SER A 424 -9.44 -11.49 5.44
CA SER A 424 -9.99 -10.68 4.34
C SER A 424 -9.98 -9.20 4.72
N LEU A 425 -10.30 -8.88 5.98
CA LEU A 425 -10.15 -7.51 6.50
C LEU A 425 -8.71 -7.04 6.46
N MET A 426 -7.74 -7.89 6.84
CA MET A 426 -6.33 -7.57 6.77
C MET A 426 -5.88 -7.32 5.33
N LEU A 427 -6.35 -8.11 4.36
CA LEU A 427 -6.06 -7.91 2.94
C LEU A 427 -6.63 -6.58 2.43
N VAL A 428 -7.88 -6.26 2.80
CA VAL A 428 -8.51 -4.97 2.46
C VAL A 428 -7.75 -3.81 3.10
N GLY A 429 -7.39 -3.93 4.39
CA GLY A 429 -6.58 -2.95 5.10
C GLY A 429 -5.15 -2.81 4.56
N GLY A 430 -4.63 -3.83 3.87
CA GLY A 430 -3.35 -3.76 3.17
C GLY A 430 -3.37 -2.90 1.89
N THR A 431 -4.53 -2.48 1.39
CA THR A 431 -4.64 -1.75 0.12
C THR A 431 -4.30 -0.27 0.23
N CYS A 432 -4.77 0.42 1.28
CA CYS A 432 -4.37 1.78 1.62
C CYS A 432 -4.67 2.10 3.09
N ARG A 433 -4.14 3.23 3.58
CA ARG A 433 -4.30 3.67 4.99
C ARG A 433 -5.76 3.84 5.40
N TYR A 434 -6.59 4.45 4.55
CA TYR A 434 -8.02 4.63 4.82
C TYR A 434 -8.74 3.29 5.09
N TRP A 435 -8.59 2.31 4.19
CA TRP A 435 -9.17 0.98 4.38
C TRP A 435 -8.61 0.26 5.60
N ARG A 436 -7.33 0.50 5.93
CA ARG A 436 -6.71 -0.03 7.14
C ARG A 436 -7.39 0.50 8.38
N GLU A 437 -7.53 1.81 8.51
CA GLU A 437 -8.16 2.46 9.66
C GLU A 437 -9.61 1.99 9.81
N LEU A 438 -10.38 1.94 8.73
CA LEU A 438 -11.77 1.49 8.74
C LEU A 438 -11.91 0.00 9.12
N ALA A 439 -11.01 -0.86 8.62
CA ALA A 439 -10.99 -2.27 8.98
C ALA A 439 -10.56 -2.49 10.44
N MET A 440 -9.61 -1.72 10.95
CA MET A 440 -9.19 -1.74 12.35
C MET A 440 -10.31 -1.27 13.29
N GLN A 441 -11.01 -0.20 12.92
CA GLN A 441 -12.19 0.29 13.66
C GLN A 441 -13.29 -0.77 13.67
N ASN A 442 -13.61 -1.36 12.51
CA ASN A 442 -14.59 -2.44 12.44
C ASN A 442 -14.23 -3.62 13.34
N LEU A 443 -12.94 -3.99 13.38
CA LEU A 443 -12.46 -5.04 14.26
C LEU A 443 -12.66 -4.67 15.74
N GLY A 444 -12.39 -3.42 16.11
CA GLY A 444 -12.68 -2.88 17.44
C GLY A 444 -14.17 -2.97 17.83
N PHE A 445 -15.09 -2.79 16.87
CA PHE A 445 -16.52 -2.91 17.11
C PHE A 445 -17.04 -4.35 17.21
N ARG A 446 -16.25 -5.37 16.83
CA ARG A 446 -16.74 -6.76 16.88
C ARG A 446 -17.04 -7.20 18.32
N PRO A 447 -18.15 -7.91 18.55
CA PRO A 447 -18.51 -8.40 19.88
C PRO A 447 -17.55 -9.48 20.38
N TYR A 448 -16.98 -10.28 19.47
CA TYR A 448 -15.98 -11.29 19.77
C TYR A 448 -14.86 -11.30 18.72
N PHE A 449 -13.70 -11.79 19.13
CA PHE A 449 -12.53 -11.99 18.26
C PHE A 449 -12.14 -13.45 18.27
N GLU A 450 -12.42 -14.11 17.15
CA GLU A 450 -12.01 -15.48 16.94
C GLU A 450 -10.57 -15.52 16.44
N ILE A 451 -9.70 -16.05 17.28
CA ILE A 451 -8.35 -16.41 16.92
C ILE A 451 -8.44 -17.87 16.45
N SER A 452 -8.19 -18.09 15.17
CA SER A 452 -8.14 -19.40 14.50
C SER A 452 -7.30 -19.26 13.23
N PHE A 453 -6.67 -20.34 12.76
CA PHE A 453 -5.87 -20.27 11.53
C PHE A 453 -6.73 -19.90 10.32
N ASP A 454 -7.91 -20.49 10.20
CA ASP A 454 -8.83 -20.23 9.08
C ASP A 454 -9.31 -18.78 9.05
N ASN A 455 -9.46 -18.16 10.22
CA ASN A 455 -9.89 -16.78 10.31
C ASN A 455 -8.73 -15.79 10.07
N LEU A 456 -7.50 -16.13 10.47
CA LEU A 456 -6.34 -15.23 10.42
C LEU A 456 -5.47 -15.38 9.16
N ILE A 457 -5.40 -16.58 8.58
CA ILE A 457 -4.49 -16.90 7.49
C ILE A 457 -5.24 -17.67 6.39
N ASN A 458 -5.37 -17.05 5.22
CA ASN A 458 -5.94 -17.72 4.05
C ASN A 458 -5.00 -18.80 3.51
N ASN A 459 -5.43 -20.07 3.62
CA ASN A 459 -4.71 -21.25 3.14
C ASN A 459 -3.29 -21.30 3.72
N VAL A 460 -3.21 -21.65 5.01
CA VAL A 460 -1.96 -21.74 5.78
C VAL A 460 -0.90 -22.54 5.04
N GLU A 461 -1.25 -23.71 4.53
CA GLU A 461 -0.32 -24.60 3.81
C GLU A 461 0.34 -23.88 2.65
N LYS A 462 -0.43 -23.21 1.80
CA LYS A 462 0.08 -22.46 0.66
C LYS A 462 0.91 -21.25 1.08
N GLN A 463 0.59 -20.61 2.20
CA GLN A 463 1.38 -19.49 2.73
C GLN A 463 2.69 -19.96 3.34
N VAL A 464 2.70 -21.07 4.07
CA VAL A 464 3.90 -21.75 4.56
C VAL A 464 4.76 -22.19 3.36
N GLU A 465 4.14 -22.83 2.37
CA GLU A 465 4.82 -23.26 1.14
C GLU A 465 5.45 -22.06 0.41
N ARG A 466 4.72 -20.96 0.25
CA ARG A 466 5.24 -19.72 -0.34
C ARG A 466 6.35 -19.08 0.48
N ALA A 467 6.19 -19.04 1.79
CA ALA A 467 7.18 -18.49 2.72
C ALA A 467 8.49 -19.30 2.69
N ASN A 468 8.38 -20.61 2.46
CA ASN A 468 9.49 -21.54 2.37
C ASN A 468 10.00 -21.74 0.93
N HIS A 469 9.22 -21.38 -0.10
CA HIS A 469 9.66 -21.24 -1.48
C HIS A 469 10.45 -19.95 -1.66
N ALA A 470 11.62 -19.91 -1.01
CA ALA A 470 12.69 -18.99 -1.32
C ALA A 470 13.02 -19.06 -2.82
N SER A 471 13.31 -17.89 -3.41
CA SER A 471 13.88 -17.81 -4.75
C SER A 471 15.15 -18.67 -4.85
N LEU A 472 15.51 -19.15 -6.05
CA LEU A 472 16.72 -19.97 -6.24
C LEU A 472 18.00 -19.32 -5.66
N LYS A 473 18.00 -17.98 -5.60
CA LYS A 473 19.05 -17.17 -4.97
C LYS A 473 19.06 -17.30 -3.45
N GLU A 474 17.90 -17.26 -2.79
CA GLU A 474 17.79 -17.43 -1.33
C GLU A 474 18.16 -18.86 -0.91
N LYS A 475 17.77 -19.88 -1.69
CA LYS A 475 18.14 -21.29 -1.44
C LYS A 475 19.65 -21.56 -1.56
N LEU A 476 20.40 -20.73 -2.28
CA LEU A 476 21.85 -20.87 -2.47
C LEU A 476 22.69 -20.13 -1.41
N PHE A 477 22.11 -19.17 -0.69
CA PHE A 477 22.88 -18.24 0.16
C PHE A 477 22.31 -18.03 1.57
N LEU A 478 21.15 -18.62 1.91
CA LEU A 478 20.62 -18.63 3.27
C LEU A 478 20.73 -20.04 3.86
N PRO A 479 21.12 -20.18 5.14
CA PRO A 479 21.10 -21.47 5.83
C PRO A 479 19.72 -22.13 5.74
N THR A 480 19.69 -23.44 5.55
CA THR A 480 18.48 -24.27 5.47
C THR A 480 17.64 -24.28 6.76
N ASP A 481 18.09 -23.63 7.81
CA ASP A 481 17.55 -23.74 9.18
C ASP A 481 16.41 -22.76 9.47
N HIS A 482 15.90 -22.05 8.46
CA HIS A 482 14.80 -21.07 8.62
C HIS A 482 13.57 -21.45 7.79
N TYR A 483 13.13 -22.69 7.90
CA TYR A 483 11.76 -23.02 7.49
C TYR A 483 10.80 -22.29 8.43
N LYS A 484 10.03 -21.35 7.86
CA LYS A 484 8.96 -20.70 8.59
C LYS A 484 7.87 -21.73 8.87
N SER A 485 7.60 -21.93 10.14
CA SER A 485 6.48 -22.74 10.60
C SER A 485 5.16 -21.99 10.40
N SER A 486 4.04 -22.71 10.48
CA SER A 486 2.71 -22.08 10.59
C SER A 486 2.62 -21.18 11.82
N ASP A 487 3.32 -21.54 12.91
CA ASP A 487 3.39 -20.72 14.12
C ASP A 487 4.08 -19.39 13.85
N ASP A 488 5.23 -19.36 13.18
CA ASP A 488 5.91 -18.10 12.85
C ASP A 488 5.03 -17.15 12.02
N LEU A 489 4.20 -17.70 11.12
CA LEU A 489 3.21 -16.92 10.39
C LEU A 489 2.11 -16.38 11.31
N LEU A 490 1.60 -17.21 12.22
CA LEU A 490 0.59 -16.80 13.20
C LEU A 490 1.13 -15.71 14.13
N ARG A 491 2.34 -15.86 14.68
CA ARG A 491 3.00 -14.83 15.51
C ARG A 491 3.16 -13.52 14.74
N ALA A 492 3.59 -13.59 13.48
CA ALA A 492 3.74 -12.40 12.64
C ALA A 492 2.40 -11.69 12.39
N VAL A 493 1.32 -12.45 12.21
CA VAL A 493 -0.04 -11.91 12.07
C VAL A 493 -0.49 -11.28 13.39
N LEU A 494 -0.44 -11.99 14.51
CA LEU A 494 -0.90 -11.50 15.82
C LEU A 494 -0.11 -10.28 16.32
N ASN A 495 1.17 -10.17 15.94
CA ASN A 495 2.00 -9.01 16.26
C ASN A 495 1.82 -7.82 15.29
N ALA A 496 0.99 -7.95 14.25
CA ALA A 496 0.74 -6.85 13.33
C ALA A 496 0.04 -5.69 14.05
N SER A 497 0.45 -4.44 13.71
CA SER A 497 -0.19 -3.24 14.28
C SER A 497 -1.66 -3.05 13.87
N PHE A 498 -2.15 -3.90 12.96
CA PHE A 498 -3.56 -3.99 12.60
C PHE A 498 -4.46 -4.31 13.81
N PHE A 499 -3.93 -5.01 14.82
CA PHE A 499 -4.71 -5.43 15.99
C PHE A 499 -4.69 -4.42 17.15
N ASP A 500 -3.97 -3.29 17.02
CA ASP A 500 -3.72 -2.36 18.13
C ASP A 500 -5.00 -1.80 18.76
N LEU A 501 -5.98 -1.43 17.92
CA LEU A 501 -7.27 -0.93 18.39
C LEU A 501 -8.07 -2.01 19.13
N TYR A 502 -8.05 -3.25 18.63
CA TYR A 502 -8.73 -4.35 19.31
C TYR A 502 -8.05 -4.72 20.63
N VAL A 503 -6.71 -4.72 20.66
CA VAL A 503 -5.94 -5.06 21.88
C VAL A 503 -6.26 -4.11 23.03
N LYS A 504 -6.45 -2.82 22.74
CA LYS A 504 -6.80 -1.77 23.73
C LYS A 504 -8.26 -1.80 24.19
N LYS A 505 -9.12 -2.59 23.55
CA LYS A 505 -10.54 -2.69 23.92
C LYS A 505 -10.70 -3.28 25.33
N GLU A 506 -11.60 -2.69 26.11
CA GLU A 506 -12.01 -3.22 27.42
C GLU A 506 -13.10 -4.28 27.25
N ASN A 507 -13.20 -5.19 28.22
CA ASN A 507 -14.22 -6.24 28.25
C ASN A 507 -14.30 -7.05 26.95
N LYS A 508 -13.13 -7.52 26.50
CA LYS A 508 -13.02 -8.31 25.27
C LYS A 508 -13.67 -9.67 25.44
N LYS A 509 -14.25 -10.16 24.35
CA LYS A 509 -14.62 -11.57 24.20
C LYS A 509 -13.72 -12.22 23.17
N VAL A 510 -12.95 -13.22 23.58
CA VAL A 510 -11.98 -13.90 22.71
C VAL A 510 -12.41 -15.34 22.54
N ILE A 511 -12.38 -15.83 21.31
CA ILE A 511 -12.63 -17.24 20.99
C ILE A 511 -11.33 -17.82 20.46
N LEU A 512 -10.78 -18.82 21.15
CA LEU A 512 -9.63 -19.60 20.71
C LEU A 512 -10.15 -20.93 20.16
N LYS A 513 -10.14 -21.10 18.83
CA LYS A 513 -10.45 -22.39 18.20
C LYS A 513 -9.16 -23.12 17.85
N GLU A 514 -9.28 -24.45 17.70
CA GLU A 514 -8.19 -25.35 17.35
C GLU A 514 -7.27 -24.76 16.27
N TYR A 515 -5.96 -24.75 16.56
CA TYR A 515 -4.94 -24.21 15.67
C TYR A 515 -4.06 -25.29 15.03
N SER A 516 -3.94 -26.45 15.65
CA SER A 516 -3.15 -27.54 15.09
C SER A 516 -4.04 -28.39 14.18
N LYS A 517 -3.58 -28.71 12.97
CA LYS A 517 -4.04 -29.96 12.36
C LYS A 517 -3.58 -31.10 13.28
N PRO A 518 -4.38 -32.17 13.48
CA PRO A 518 -4.19 -33.21 14.51
C PRO A 518 -2.84 -33.96 14.52
N ASN A 519 -1.92 -33.66 13.59
CA ASN A 519 -0.64 -34.34 13.44
C ASN A 519 0.59 -33.48 13.79
N TYR A 520 0.41 -32.28 14.34
CA TYR A 520 1.54 -31.41 14.68
C TYR A 520 1.43 -30.86 16.11
N CYS A 521 1.98 -31.59 17.09
CA CYS A 521 2.25 -31.06 18.41
C CYS A 521 3.45 -30.10 18.32
N TYR A 522 3.20 -28.79 18.22
CA TYR A 522 4.24 -27.79 18.32
C TYR A 522 4.37 -27.30 19.77
N HIS A 523 5.61 -27.17 20.25
CA HIS A 523 5.91 -26.42 21.46
C HIS A 523 5.79 -24.93 21.15
N TYR A 524 4.70 -24.32 21.58
CA TYR A 524 4.46 -22.90 21.38
C TYR A 524 5.12 -22.06 22.48
N ASP A 525 5.80 -21.01 22.05
CA ASP A 525 5.98 -19.78 22.81
C ASP A 525 4.66 -19.00 22.66
N GLY A 526 3.81 -19.06 23.68
CA GLY A 526 2.51 -18.40 23.80
C GLY A 526 2.57 -16.87 23.94
N SER A 527 3.74 -16.24 23.78
CA SER A 527 3.90 -14.78 23.87
C SER A 527 2.97 -13.95 22.97
N PRO A 528 2.56 -14.39 21.76
CA PRO A 528 1.69 -13.57 20.92
C PRO A 528 0.28 -13.44 21.51
N PHE A 529 -0.20 -14.44 22.26
CA PHE A 529 -1.56 -14.46 22.79
C PHE A 529 -1.70 -13.56 24.01
N HIS A 530 -0.65 -13.41 24.82
CA HIS A 530 -0.66 -12.57 26.01
C HIS A 530 -1.18 -11.15 25.71
N ARG A 531 -0.77 -10.60 24.56
CA ARG A 531 -1.23 -9.29 24.08
C ARG A 531 -2.75 -9.20 23.93
N PHE A 532 -3.40 -10.27 23.49
CA PHE A 532 -4.85 -10.31 23.28
C PHE A 532 -5.61 -10.60 24.58
N MET A 533 -4.97 -11.19 25.59
CA MET A 533 -5.59 -11.56 26.86
C MET A 533 -5.78 -10.41 27.84
N VAL A 534 -5.00 -9.34 27.73
CA VAL A 534 -5.19 -8.13 28.56
C VAL A 534 -6.64 -7.65 28.45
N ASN A 535 -7.38 -7.45 29.55
CA ASN A 535 -8.79 -7.01 29.54
C ASN A 535 -9.79 -7.98 28.84
N VAL A 536 -9.50 -9.29 28.80
CA VAL A 536 -10.49 -10.29 28.37
C VAL A 536 -11.46 -10.59 29.52
N SER A 537 -12.73 -10.26 29.29
CA SER A 537 -13.84 -10.56 30.21
C SER A 537 -14.51 -11.90 29.93
N SER A 538 -14.47 -12.38 28.69
CA SER A 538 -15.07 -13.65 28.28
C SER A 538 -14.12 -14.40 27.34
N LEU A 539 -13.74 -15.61 27.71
CA LEU A 539 -12.81 -16.45 26.95
C LEU A 539 -13.53 -17.74 26.57
N HIS A 540 -13.64 -18.00 25.28
CA HIS A 540 -14.10 -19.28 24.76
C HIS A 540 -12.87 -20.02 24.26
N ILE A 541 -12.58 -21.20 24.78
CA ILE A 541 -11.40 -21.99 24.42
C ILE A 541 -11.82 -23.41 24.00
N CYS A 542 -11.27 -23.87 22.89
CA CYS A 542 -11.41 -25.26 22.47
C CYS A 542 -10.75 -26.16 23.53
N TYR A 543 -11.43 -27.24 23.91
CA TYR A 543 -10.95 -28.22 24.89
C TYR A 543 -9.52 -28.69 24.59
N ASP A 544 -9.20 -29.00 23.33
CA ASP A 544 -7.88 -29.50 22.93
C ASP A 544 -6.75 -28.50 23.22
N LEU A 545 -7.04 -27.20 23.24
CA LEU A 545 -6.06 -26.15 23.55
C LEU A 545 -5.76 -26.04 25.05
N LEU A 546 -6.68 -26.48 25.93
CA LEU A 546 -6.42 -26.51 27.36
C LEU A 546 -5.34 -27.54 27.70
N PHE A 547 -5.25 -28.66 26.99
CA PHE A 547 -4.23 -29.69 27.28
C PHE A 547 -2.87 -29.39 26.69
N SER A 548 -2.78 -28.38 25.83
CA SER A 548 -1.50 -27.87 25.37
C SER A 548 -0.83 -27.15 26.54
N SER A 549 0.11 -27.83 27.22
CA SER A 549 0.76 -27.34 28.44
C SER A 549 1.31 -25.91 28.29
N CYS A 550 1.77 -25.54 27.09
CA CYS A 550 2.24 -24.18 26.81
C CYS A 550 1.13 -23.12 26.86
N VAL A 551 -0.10 -23.44 26.44
CA VAL A 551 -1.20 -22.48 26.39
C VAL A 551 -1.68 -22.15 27.80
N ILE A 552 -1.94 -23.14 28.64
CA ILE A 552 -2.33 -22.90 30.05
C ILE A 552 -1.22 -22.18 30.81
N ASP A 553 0.02 -22.67 30.67
CA ASP A 553 1.14 -22.09 31.40
C ASP A 553 1.37 -20.63 31.00
N GLU A 554 1.26 -20.29 29.73
CA GLU A 554 1.59 -18.95 29.29
C GLU A 554 0.43 -17.97 29.38
N LEU A 555 -0.79 -18.42 29.11
CA LEU A 555 -1.99 -17.61 29.30
C LEU A 555 -2.21 -17.26 30.77
N PHE A 556 -1.82 -18.15 31.70
CA PHE A 556 -2.23 -18.04 33.10
C PHE A 556 -1.09 -17.89 34.13
N ARG A 557 0.20 -18.01 33.76
CA ARG A 557 1.31 -17.74 34.72
C ARG A 557 1.68 -16.26 34.83
N ASN A 558 1.66 -15.50 33.73
CA ASN A 558 2.29 -14.17 33.69
C ASN A 558 1.33 -13.02 34.01
N SER A 559 0.06 -13.13 33.63
CA SER A 559 -0.99 -12.22 34.08
C SER A 559 -2.35 -12.89 33.92
N VAL A 560 -3.09 -13.06 35.02
CA VAL A 560 -4.45 -13.60 34.93
C VAL A 560 -5.37 -12.48 34.47
N PRO A 561 -6.04 -12.59 33.30
CA PRO A 561 -6.98 -11.57 32.86
C PRO A 561 -8.16 -11.48 33.83
N PRO A 562 -8.85 -10.33 33.92
CA PRO A 562 -10.06 -10.16 34.72
C PRO A 562 -11.24 -10.90 34.05
N LEU A 563 -11.10 -12.21 33.92
CA LEU A 563 -11.99 -13.11 33.21
C LEU A 563 -13.25 -13.33 34.05
N GLU A 564 -14.41 -12.92 33.54
CA GLU A 564 -15.71 -13.12 34.18
C GLU A 564 -16.42 -14.38 33.68
N GLU A 565 -16.19 -14.76 32.42
CA GLU A 565 -16.80 -15.91 31.77
C GLU A 565 -15.75 -16.78 31.06
N LEU A 566 -15.73 -18.08 31.35
CA LEU A 566 -14.89 -19.06 30.64
C LEU A 566 -15.80 -20.11 30.02
N VAL A 567 -15.70 -20.28 28.70
CA VAL A 567 -16.43 -21.29 27.93
C VAL A 567 -15.43 -22.29 27.36
N ILE A 568 -15.59 -23.55 27.74
CA ILE A 568 -14.79 -24.66 27.25
C ILE A 568 -15.68 -25.46 26.32
N PHE A 569 -15.33 -25.51 25.04
CA PHE A 569 -16.15 -26.18 24.02
C PHE A 569 -15.34 -27.24 23.27
N GLY A 570 -16.00 -28.30 22.81
CA GLY A 570 -15.36 -29.34 21.99
C GLY A 570 -15.21 -28.90 20.52
N ALA A 571 -14.22 -29.46 19.81
CA ALA A 571 -14.13 -29.30 18.36
C ALA A 571 -15.38 -29.92 17.69
N ASP A 572 -15.91 -29.25 16.66
CA ASP A 572 -17.13 -29.67 15.97
C ASP A 572 -17.01 -31.09 15.40
N LYS A 573 -17.96 -31.96 15.81
CA LYS A 573 -18.39 -33.23 15.21
C LYS A 573 -17.55 -34.46 15.53
N GLU A 574 -18.24 -35.40 16.16
CA GLU A 574 -17.87 -36.78 16.51
C GLU A 574 -17.22 -36.92 17.90
N PHE A 575 -17.75 -37.89 18.64
CA PHE A 575 -17.44 -38.16 20.03
C PHE A 575 -15.92 -38.23 20.24
N ILE A 576 -15.36 -37.22 20.91
CA ILE A 576 -14.09 -37.41 21.58
C ILE A 576 -14.42 -38.32 22.76
N SER A 577 -14.20 -39.64 22.60
CA SER A 577 -14.05 -40.51 23.74
C SER A 577 -12.76 -40.06 24.43
N ILE A 578 -12.92 -39.18 25.39
CA ILE A 578 -11.84 -38.71 26.24
C ILE A 578 -11.35 -39.97 26.95
N SER A 579 -10.19 -40.49 26.55
CA SER A 579 -9.53 -41.55 27.32
C SER A 579 -9.32 -41.03 28.75
N ASP A 580 -9.37 -41.92 29.74
CA ASP A 580 -9.26 -41.57 31.17
C ASP A 580 -8.08 -40.62 31.49
N LEU A 581 -7.03 -40.63 30.66
CA LEU A 581 -5.85 -39.77 30.76
C LEU A 581 -6.17 -38.27 30.71
N HIS A 582 -7.07 -37.84 29.83
CA HIS A 582 -7.38 -36.41 29.65
C HIS A 582 -8.37 -35.88 30.69
N ALA A 583 -9.26 -36.72 31.21
CA ALA A 583 -10.12 -36.35 32.34
C ALA A 583 -9.28 -36.05 33.61
N LEU A 584 -8.18 -36.78 33.80
CA LEU A 584 -7.23 -36.56 34.88
C LEU A 584 -6.45 -35.25 34.73
N GLU A 585 -6.02 -34.90 33.53
CA GLU A 585 -5.35 -33.63 33.25
C GLU A 585 -6.30 -32.43 33.45
N PHE A 586 -7.58 -32.58 33.10
CA PHE A 586 -8.58 -31.52 33.30
C PHE A 586 -8.77 -31.21 34.79
N ALA A 587 -8.76 -32.25 35.62
CA ALA A 587 -8.86 -32.11 37.07
C ALA A 587 -7.66 -31.37 37.72
N GLN A 588 -6.54 -31.22 37.00
CA GLN A 588 -5.36 -30.50 37.48
C GLN A 588 -5.41 -28.99 37.20
N ILE A 589 -6.40 -28.50 36.45
CA ILE A 589 -6.53 -27.07 36.15
C ILE A 589 -7.03 -26.35 37.41
N ASP A 590 -6.17 -25.50 37.96
CA ASP A 590 -6.47 -24.67 39.12
C ASP A 590 -7.18 -23.38 38.70
N PHE A 591 -8.51 -23.39 38.67
CA PHE A 591 -9.30 -22.21 38.32
C PHE A 591 -9.33 -21.14 39.41
N THR A 592 -8.80 -21.40 40.62
CA THR A 592 -8.79 -20.41 41.72
C THR A 592 -7.95 -19.17 41.38
N ARG A 593 -7.06 -19.28 40.40
CA ARG A 593 -6.29 -18.16 39.87
C ARG A 593 -7.16 -17.10 39.20
N PHE A 594 -8.33 -17.48 38.67
CA PHE A 594 -9.28 -16.56 38.06
C PHE A 594 -10.20 -15.95 39.11
N THR A 595 -9.66 -15.02 39.91
CA THR A 595 -10.36 -14.38 41.03
C THR A 595 -11.61 -13.58 40.63
N SER A 596 -11.79 -13.28 39.33
CA SER A 596 -12.95 -12.58 38.78
C SER A 596 -13.95 -13.50 38.07
N LEU A 597 -13.68 -14.80 37.98
CA LEU A 597 -14.49 -15.73 37.19
C LEU A 597 -15.82 -16.00 37.89
N LYS A 598 -16.91 -15.59 37.24
CA LYS A 598 -18.30 -15.72 37.72
C LYS A 598 -19.03 -16.86 37.05
N LYS A 599 -18.68 -17.16 35.79
CA LYS A 599 -19.38 -18.15 34.96
C LYS A 599 -18.40 -19.10 34.28
N LEU A 600 -18.62 -20.40 34.47
CA LEU A 600 -17.92 -21.47 33.76
C LEU A 600 -18.92 -22.27 32.92
N VAL A 601 -18.63 -22.42 31.63
CA VAL A 601 -19.45 -23.21 30.70
C VAL A 601 -18.60 -24.37 30.19
N ILE A 602 -19.07 -25.61 30.41
CA ILE A 602 -18.42 -26.83 29.95
C ILE A 602 -19.31 -27.48 28.89
N ASP A 603 -19.11 -27.07 27.65
CA ASP A 603 -19.77 -27.60 26.46
C ASP A 603 -18.90 -28.66 25.76
N VAL A 604 -18.51 -29.67 26.54
CA VAL A 604 -17.75 -30.83 26.06
C VAL A 604 -18.50 -32.07 26.51
N CYS A 605 -18.64 -33.06 25.63
CA CYS A 605 -19.16 -34.37 26.00
C CYS A 605 -18.09 -35.15 26.78
N VAL A 606 -18.04 -34.97 28.10
CA VAL A 606 -17.11 -35.75 28.94
C VAL A 606 -17.82 -37.03 29.37
N ILE A 607 -17.60 -38.10 28.61
CA ILE A 607 -18.03 -39.45 29.01
C ILE A 607 -16.89 -40.07 29.80
N ILE A 608 -17.04 -40.14 31.12
CA ILE A 608 -16.15 -40.90 31.98
C ILE A 608 -16.74 -42.30 32.10
N ASP A 609 -16.46 -43.16 31.13
CA ASP A 609 -16.88 -44.57 31.15
C ASP A 609 -15.89 -45.38 32.01
N GLY A 610 -15.84 -45.06 33.30
CA GLY A 610 -15.00 -45.77 34.26
C GLY A 610 -15.40 -45.43 35.70
N PRO A 611 -15.53 -46.43 36.60
CA PRO A 611 -15.56 -46.13 38.03
C PRO A 611 -14.24 -45.42 38.34
N PHE A 612 -14.31 -44.19 38.88
CA PHE A 612 -13.14 -43.57 39.50
C PHE A 612 -12.65 -44.56 40.54
N ASP A 613 -11.50 -45.17 40.28
CA ASP A 613 -10.97 -46.18 41.18
C ASP A 613 -10.55 -45.47 42.46
N SER A 614 -11.47 -45.47 43.44
CA SER A 614 -11.30 -44.85 44.75
C SER A 614 -10.12 -45.44 45.53
N SER A 615 -9.50 -46.49 45.01
CA SER A 615 -8.33 -47.16 45.56
C SER A 615 -7.01 -46.38 45.36
N SER A 616 -6.96 -45.39 44.45
CA SER A 616 -5.71 -44.66 44.17
C SER A 616 -5.30 -43.64 45.25
N GLY A 617 -6.11 -43.40 46.28
CA GLY A 617 -5.75 -42.57 47.44
C GLY A 617 -5.52 -41.08 47.16
N ASP A 618 -5.66 -40.64 45.90
CA ASP A 618 -5.36 -39.28 45.46
C ASP A 618 -6.65 -38.43 45.51
N THR A 619 -7.17 -38.22 46.72
CA THR A 619 -8.38 -37.41 46.99
C THR A 619 -8.19 -35.91 46.67
N ASP A 620 -6.96 -35.48 46.38
CA ASP A 620 -6.62 -34.08 46.09
C ASP A 620 -6.88 -33.66 44.62
N ARG A 621 -7.28 -34.58 43.74
CA ARG A 621 -7.60 -34.28 42.33
C ARG A 621 -9.02 -33.73 42.13
N THR A 622 -9.43 -32.80 42.98
CA THR A 622 -10.69 -32.06 42.81
C THR A 622 -10.42 -30.79 42.02
N ILE A 623 -11.30 -30.47 41.07
CA ILE A 623 -11.25 -29.18 40.38
C ILE A 623 -11.40 -28.08 41.42
N LYS A 624 -10.41 -27.19 41.49
CA LYS A 624 -10.45 -26.03 42.36
C LYS A 624 -11.11 -24.87 41.64
N LEU A 625 -12.27 -24.45 42.11
CA LEU A 625 -13.04 -23.33 41.56
C LEU A 625 -12.84 -22.08 42.44
N PRO A 626 -12.78 -20.87 41.85
CA PRO A 626 -12.61 -19.63 42.60
C PRO A 626 -13.87 -19.29 43.42
N GLU A 627 -13.69 -18.57 44.53
CA GLU A 627 -14.80 -18.13 45.39
C GLU A 627 -15.78 -17.17 44.68
N SER A 628 -15.32 -16.48 43.64
CA SER A 628 -16.13 -15.59 42.80
C SER A 628 -17.12 -16.32 41.88
N MET A 629 -17.01 -17.64 41.76
CA MET A 629 -17.83 -18.43 40.84
C MET A 629 -19.30 -18.44 41.30
N GLU A 630 -20.22 -18.14 40.38
CA GLU A 630 -21.67 -18.11 40.65
C GLU A 630 -22.40 -19.23 39.90
N ILE A 631 -22.02 -19.45 38.63
CA ILE A 631 -22.76 -20.31 37.70
C ILE A 631 -21.81 -21.28 36.99
N VAL A 632 -22.18 -22.56 36.99
CA VAL A 632 -21.57 -23.60 36.16
C VAL A 632 -22.62 -24.16 35.20
N GLU A 633 -22.46 -23.87 33.92
CA GLU A 633 -23.28 -24.42 32.83
C GLU A 633 -22.58 -25.63 32.21
N TYR A 634 -23.30 -26.71 31.93
CA TYR A 634 -22.69 -27.94 31.43
C TYR A 634 -23.60 -28.71 30.47
N CYS A 635 -22.98 -29.41 29.51
CA CYS A 635 -23.69 -30.34 28.63
C CYS A 635 -24.27 -31.53 29.42
N ALA A 636 -25.51 -31.95 29.11
CA ALA A 636 -26.21 -33.06 29.78
C ALA A 636 -25.39 -34.35 29.94
N LYS A 637 -24.50 -34.65 28.99
CA LYS A 637 -23.63 -35.84 29.03
C LYS A 637 -22.56 -35.76 30.13
N SER A 638 -22.18 -34.56 30.56
CA SER A 638 -21.19 -34.33 31.61
C SER A 638 -21.79 -34.36 33.02
N LYS A 639 -23.10 -34.62 33.15
CA LYS A 639 -23.84 -34.61 34.43
C LYS A 639 -23.20 -35.45 35.55
N PRO A 640 -22.74 -36.69 35.33
CA PRO A 640 -22.14 -37.49 36.41
C PRO A 640 -20.87 -36.85 36.98
N PHE A 641 -20.06 -36.24 36.12
CA PHE A 641 -18.85 -35.51 36.50
C PHE A 641 -19.20 -34.24 37.29
N ILE A 642 -20.16 -33.47 36.79
CA ILE A 642 -20.58 -32.21 37.41
C ILE A 642 -21.24 -32.43 38.76
N GLN A 643 -22.00 -33.52 38.96
CA GLN A 643 -22.59 -33.87 40.25
C GLN A 643 -21.53 -34.00 41.35
N ARG A 644 -20.36 -34.58 41.05
CA ARG A 644 -19.25 -34.69 42.01
C ARG A 644 -18.62 -33.34 42.35
N ILE A 645 -18.54 -32.44 41.38
CA ILE A 645 -18.09 -31.07 41.62
C ILE A 645 -19.11 -30.35 42.51
N ALA A 646 -20.40 -30.50 42.22
CA ALA A 646 -21.47 -29.87 42.99
C ALA A 646 -21.50 -30.28 44.47
N GLU A 647 -21.10 -31.52 44.80
CA GLU A 647 -20.94 -31.97 46.20
C GLU A 647 -19.89 -31.17 46.98
N HIS A 648 -18.84 -30.68 46.31
CA HIS A 648 -17.77 -29.89 46.92
C HIS A 648 -18.08 -28.38 46.95
N TYR A 649 -19.00 -27.92 46.10
CA TYR A 649 -19.34 -26.51 45.93
C TYR A 649 -20.86 -26.26 46.01
N PRO A 650 -21.47 -26.43 47.20
CA PRO A 650 -22.92 -26.31 47.35
C PRO A 650 -23.47 -24.89 47.12
N ASN A 651 -22.60 -23.88 47.11
CA ASN A 651 -22.99 -22.48 46.92
C ASN A 651 -23.15 -22.08 45.44
N PHE A 652 -22.77 -22.94 44.49
CA PHE A 652 -22.81 -22.61 43.07
C PHE A 652 -24.10 -23.07 42.40
N THR A 653 -24.55 -22.31 41.39
CA THR A 653 -25.71 -22.69 40.57
C THR A 653 -25.27 -23.55 39.39
N PHE A 654 -25.63 -24.83 39.41
CA PHE A 654 -25.37 -25.74 38.30
C PHE A 654 -26.57 -25.78 37.34
N LYS A 655 -26.33 -25.48 36.06
CA LYS A 655 -27.36 -25.47 35.00
C LYS A 655 -26.99 -26.41 33.86
N GLU A 656 -27.90 -27.30 33.51
CA GLU A 656 -27.79 -28.14 32.31
C GLU A 656 -28.15 -27.28 31.08
N LEU A 657 -27.27 -27.27 30.05
CA LEU A 657 -27.42 -26.51 28.79
C LEU A 657 -28.45 -27.12 27.82
#